data_AF-A0A016XLR5-F1
#
_entry.id   AF-A0A016XLR5-F1
#
_cell.length_a   1.000
_cell.length_b   1.000
_cell.length_c   1.000
_cell.angle_alpha   90.00
_cell.angle_beta   90.00
_cell.angle_gamma   90.00
#
_symmetry.space_group_name_H-M   'P 1'
#
loop_
_entity.id
_entity.type
_entity.pdbx_description
1 polymer ?
#
loop_
_entity_poly.entity_id
_entity_poly.type
_entity_poly.pdbx_seq_one_letter_code
_entity_poly.pdbx_strand_id
1 'polypeptide(L)'
;MLRENYSDNKWQVTVVIALGILILLRFALSTRLPVYIISDSPHDDAWVVKRALYILQGRWLGPYDQFTLIKGPFSPLLMAFASAVGVTFTGLNTALYCFACVVFVAAVRPLIKSQWLLVFCFGVLLFNPLSYAIETGQRIYRNGIGQWEILLIFACLIAVFLRRDEEWKKLLKWVLVAGLTLGAFFLTREDAAWIYPFVFGAVIFTVAVFLLEKKGARKKVLLFVLPLVIAWSVSGLAALANYARYGALLVNDRNGGNYAKVAGDLHAIAPNEEEDRFYRSEIEKGRYFNIYVSTMEKALAASPTLNSASQPIRASIRQWAGWGEHNNGQLWTDHMLFALRDGVREAGYYRSLPETEAFFGKVHQELQAAFENGSLAKQGGFSVSPLIKRVHVSDVGKSLSLMPQATLDIIGFRGASAEVRPATGNHIQSFSLIAGGEHITSRDGIIGAGWAFAVDDRIRLNAGLYQQDVLVATVPFVAGKDVFSAFNFKYKNAELSRFSFDIDKYGLQSGVSMRFYDQNGKLFWELPLEKELAVGNPAACGGKEGVFHYCFDRLTRADEPSLRGYYDKLVKRANRVIRVYQELMPYVSVLACLAYLAATISLVRDARKKQAMNSFPVWLLLTGVATTFALFVFSMCLITATSFHALHYLYTAPAYILHLMFCVVSVAWGGDAFLEMAKRSGLVRPGARVRS
;
A
#
# COMPACT_ATOMS: atom_id res chain seq x y z
N MET A 1 10.11 -53.26 5.82
CA MET A 1 10.49 -52.33 6.91
C MET A 1 11.72 -51.46 6.60
N LEU A 2 12.97 -51.97 6.52
CA LEU A 2 14.15 -51.09 6.29
C LEU A 2 14.19 -50.42 4.89
N ARG A 3 13.77 -51.12 3.82
CA ARG A 3 13.67 -50.52 2.46
C ARG A 3 12.50 -49.54 2.29
N GLU A 4 11.41 -49.72 3.04
CA GLU A 4 10.23 -48.84 2.99
C GLU A 4 10.51 -47.51 3.68
N ASN A 5 11.10 -47.52 4.88
CA ASN A 5 11.56 -46.31 5.57
C ASN A 5 12.61 -45.52 4.76
N TYR A 6 13.43 -46.22 3.96
CA TYR A 6 14.46 -45.59 3.12
C TYR A 6 13.88 -44.91 1.87
N SER A 7 12.84 -45.49 1.28
CA SER A 7 12.09 -44.91 0.16
C SER A 7 11.37 -43.63 0.59
N ASP A 8 10.60 -43.68 1.69
CA ASP A 8 9.84 -42.53 2.18
C ASP A 8 10.74 -41.38 2.63
N ASN A 9 11.88 -41.69 3.26
CA ASN A 9 12.86 -40.66 3.60
C ASN A 9 13.47 -39.99 2.37
N LYS A 10 13.78 -40.74 1.29
CA LYS A 10 14.30 -40.15 0.04
C LYS A 10 13.30 -39.19 -0.59
N TRP A 11 12.03 -39.56 -0.67
CA TRP A 11 10.97 -38.70 -1.21
C TRP A 11 10.76 -37.42 -0.39
N GLN A 12 10.76 -37.54 0.94
CA GLN A 12 10.67 -36.37 1.83
C GLN A 12 11.87 -35.44 1.67
N VAL A 13 13.08 -36.00 1.53
CA VAL A 13 14.30 -35.23 1.26
C VAL A 13 14.20 -34.52 -0.10
N THR A 14 13.71 -35.17 -1.16
CA THR A 14 13.54 -34.54 -2.48
C THR A 14 12.58 -33.35 -2.43
N VAL A 15 11.44 -33.47 -1.73
CA VAL A 15 10.49 -32.37 -1.56
C VAL A 15 11.13 -31.20 -0.81
N VAL A 16 11.82 -31.47 0.30
CA VAL A 16 12.51 -30.42 1.08
C VAL A 16 13.57 -29.71 0.23
N ILE A 17 14.35 -30.45 -0.56
CA ILE A 17 15.33 -29.89 -1.49
C ILE A 17 14.63 -29.01 -2.53
N ALA A 18 13.52 -29.46 -3.12
CA ALA A 18 12.77 -28.67 -4.10
C ALA A 18 12.25 -27.35 -3.51
N LEU A 19 11.67 -27.38 -2.30
CA LEU A 19 11.24 -26.18 -1.59
C LEU A 19 12.43 -25.24 -1.33
N GLY A 20 13.57 -25.78 -0.88
CA GLY A 20 14.79 -25.02 -0.64
C GLY A 20 15.32 -24.33 -1.90
N ILE A 21 15.36 -25.03 -3.03
CA ILE A 21 15.77 -24.46 -4.32
C ILE A 21 14.83 -23.32 -4.73
N LEU A 22 13.50 -23.51 -4.62
CA LEU A 22 12.53 -22.47 -4.95
C LEU A 22 12.69 -21.22 -4.07
N ILE A 23 12.95 -21.40 -2.76
CA ILE A 23 13.25 -20.29 -1.84
C ILE A 23 14.52 -19.54 -2.27
N LEU A 24 15.59 -20.26 -2.60
CA LEU A 24 16.84 -19.64 -3.09
C LEU A 24 16.60 -18.84 -4.37
N LEU A 25 15.81 -19.37 -5.31
CA LEU A 25 15.41 -18.66 -6.52
C LEU A 25 14.58 -17.40 -6.21
N ARG A 26 13.66 -17.48 -5.24
CA ARG A 26 12.87 -16.34 -4.78
C ARG A 26 13.75 -15.23 -4.21
N PHE A 27 14.74 -15.56 -3.37
CA PHE A 27 15.71 -14.59 -2.87
C PHE A 27 16.57 -14.01 -4.00
N ALA A 28 17.07 -14.86 -4.91
CA ALA A 28 17.86 -14.41 -6.06
C ALA A 28 17.12 -13.40 -6.97
N LEU A 29 15.78 -13.50 -7.05
CA LEU A 29 14.95 -12.54 -7.78
C LEU A 29 14.70 -11.23 -7.03
N SER A 30 14.79 -11.22 -5.70
CA SER A 30 14.25 -10.13 -4.86
C SER A 30 15.32 -9.30 -4.16
N THR A 31 16.44 -9.91 -3.74
CA THR A 31 17.44 -9.25 -2.86
C THR A 31 18.10 -8.02 -3.46
N ARG A 32 18.15 -7.93 -4.79
CA ARG A 32 18.77 -6.80 -5.52
C ARG A 32 17.77 -5.94 -6.28
N LEU A 33 16.47 -6.17 -6.13
CA LEU A 33 15.48 -5.25 -6.70
C LEU A 33 15.62 -3.89 -6.00
N PRO A 34 15.58 -2.78 -6.75
CA PRO A 34 15.73 -1.47 -6.14
C PRO A 34 14.52 -1.18 -5.26
N VAL A 35 14.76 -0.69 -4.05
CA VAL A 35 13.70 -0.26 -3.14
C VAL A 35 13.18 1.11 -3.56
N TYR A 36 11.87 1.32 -3.41
CA TYR A 36 11.22 2.58 -3.74
C TYR A 36 11.07 3.43 -2.47
N ILE A 37 11.70 4.61 -2.49
CA ILE A 37 11.81 5.53 -1.37
C ILE A 37 11.06 6.82 -1.67
N ILE A 38 10.14 7.18 -0.76
CA ILE A 38 9.44 8.47 -0.73
C ILE A 38 9.72 9.13 0.61
N SER A 39 10.85 9.82 0.72
CA SER A 39 11.36 10.27 2.03
C SER A 39 10.68 11.52 2.59
N ASP A 40 9.92 12.25 1.78
CA ASP A 40 9.20 13.47 2.17
C ASP A 40 7.69 13.23 2.38
N SER A 41 7.29 12.00 2.70
CA SER A 41 5.90 11.68 3.09
C SER A 41 5.79 11.48 4.61
N PRO A 42 5.65 12.55 5.42
CA PRO A 42 5.60 12.47 6.88
C PRO A 42 4.38 11.74 7.42
N HIS A 43 3.33 11.63 6.60
CA HIS A 43 2.11 10.90 6.94
C HIS A 43 2.24 9.40 6.61
N ASP A 44 3.07 9.00 5.64
CA ASP A 44 3.16 7.61 5.17
C ASP A 44 4.56 7.00 5.34
N ASP A 45 5.39 7.04 4.31
CA ASP A 45 6.67 6.31 4.27
C ASP A 45 7.64 6.82 5.33
N ALA A 46 7.79 8.15 5.44
CA ALA A 46 8.69 8.76 6.41
C ALA A 46 8.22 8.56 7.84
N TRP A 47 6.91 8.41 8.04
CA TRP A 47 6.36 8.02 9.33
C TRP A 47 6.93 6.68 9.80
N VAL A 48 6.87 5.64 8.97
CA VAL A 48 7.34 4.29 9.34
C VAL A 48 8.82 4.32 9.73
N VAL A 49 9.66 4.96 8.91
CA VAL A 49 11.11 5.05 9.16
C VAL A 49 11.43 5.86 10.42
N LYS A 50 10.79 7.02 10.59
CA LYS A 50 11.02 7.89 11.76
C LYS A 50 10.61 7.19 13.06
N ARG A 51 9.50 6.45 13.08
CA ARG A 51 9.07 5.69 14.25
C ARG A 51 9.97 4.49 14.52
N ALA A 52 10.44 3.79 13.48
CA ALA A 52 11.43 2.72 13.64
C ALA A 52 12.73 3.23 14.28
N LEU A 53 13.23 4.41 13.88
CA LEU A 53 14.40 5.04 14.49
C LEU A 53 14.20 5.33 15.98
N TYR A 54 13.03 5.83 16.39
CA TYR A 54 12.74 6.03 17.81
C TYR A 54 12.75 4.72 18.60
N ILE A 55 12.13 3.66 18.05
CA ILE A 55 12.11 2.31 18.64
C ILE A 55 13.54 1.78 18.86
N LEU A 56 14.42 1.93 17.87
CA LEU A 56 15.83 1.56 17.98
C LEU A 56 16.58 2.32 19.08
N GLN A 57 16.15 3.55 19.38
CA GLN A 57 16.71 4.38 20.47
C GLN A 57 16.09 4.07 21.84
N GLY A 58 15.30 3.00 21.97
CA GLY A 58 14.60 2.67 23.23
C GLY A 58 13.49 3.65 23.59
N ARG A 59 13.10 4.51 22.65
CA ARG A 59 11.92 5.37 22.76
C ARG A 59 10.78 4.63 22.06
N TRP A 60 9.53 4.76 22.52
CA TRP A 60 8.40 4.14 21.81
C TRP A 60 8.18 4.80 20.43
N LEU A 61 6.97 5.20 20.05
CA LEU A 61 6.73 5.95 18.80
C LEU A 61 7.26 7.40 18.83
N GLY A 62 8.29 7.71 19.62
CA GLY A 62 8.89 9.04 19.74
C GLY A 62 8.07 10.02 20.59
N PRO A 63 8.36 11.34 20.49
CA PRO A 63 7.52 12.38 21.04
C PRO A 63 6.08 12.29 20.53
N TYR A 64 5.14 12.73 21.37
CA TYR A 64 3.75 12.86 20.96
C TYR A 64 3.59 14.08 20.05
N ASP A 65 3.07 13.84 18.86
CA ASP A 65 2.76 14.83 17.84
C ASP A 65 1.57 14.36 16.99
N GLN A 66 1.19 15.13 15.98
CA GLN A 66 0.08 14.81 15.11
C GLN A 66 0.25 13.56 14.27
N PHE A 67 1.47 13.01 14.20
CA PHE A 67 1.73 11.78 13.48
C PHE A 67 1.79 10.56 14.42
N THR A 68 1.91 10.68 15.74
CA THR A 68 2.24 9.54 16.62
C THR A 68 1.27 8.35 16.50
N LEU A 69 -0.03 8.59 16.39
CA LEU A 69 -1.07 7.54 16.39
C LEU A 69 -1.91 7.50 15.10
N ILE A 70 -1.41 8.06 14.00
CA ILE A 70 -2.10 8.02 12.69
C ILE A 70 -2.21 6.61 12.12
N LYS A 71 -1.36 5.69 12.58
CA LYS A 71 -1.24 4.32 12.09
C LYS A 71 -0.84 3.40 13.23
N GLY A 72 -1.13 2.11 13.09
CA GLY A 72 -0.69 1.12 14.07
C GLY A 72 0.84 0.89 14.09
N PRO A 73 1.41 0.46 15.23
CA PRO A 73 2.85 0.41 15.46
C PRO A 73 3.59 -0.77 14.83
N PHE A 74 2.90 -1.73 14.18
CA PHE A 74 3.57 -2.97 13.77
C PHE A 74 4.61 -2.76 12.68
N SER A 75 4.32 -1.92 11.67
CA SER A 75 5.27 -1.64 10.58
C SER A 75 6.60 -1.04 11.06
N PRO A 76 6.62 0.00 11.93
CA PRO A 76 7.87 0.50 12.48
C PRO A 76 8.54 -0.49 13.44
N LEU A 77 7.80 -1.31 14.19
CA LEU A 77 8.38 -2.39 15.00
C LEU A 77 9.11 -3.43 14.13
N LEU A 78 8.48 -3.86 13.03
CA LEU A 78 9.07 -4.80 12.09
C LEU A 78 10.32 -4.22 11.41
N MET A 79 10.29 -2.94 11.07
CA MET A 79 11.44 -2.24 10.48
C MET A 79 12.58 -2.06 11.47
N ALA A 80 12.28 -1.66 12.71
CA ALA A 80 13.28 -1.59 13.78
C ALA A 80 13.91 -2.95 14.04
N PHE A 81 13.11 -4.03 14.07
CA PHE A 81 13.62 -5.39 14.18
C PHE A 81 14.53 -5.76 13.01
N ALA A 82 14.13 -5.48 11.77
CA ALA A 82 14.96 -5.74 10.58
C ALA A 82 16.32 -5.03 10.67
N SER A 83 16.31 -3.74 11.03
CA SER A 83 17.51 -2.94 11.22
C SER A 83 18.41 -3.50 12.33
N ALA A 84 17.83 -3.86 13.48
CA ALA A 84 18.56 -4.38 14.63
C ALA A 84 19.26 -5.72 14.36
N VAL A 85 18.67 -6.59 13.53
CA VAL A 85 19.29 -7.87 13.14
C VAL A 85 20.17 -7.77 11.90
N GLY A 86 20.31 -6.58 11.31
CA GLY A 86 21.19 -6.32 10.16
C GLY A 86 20.65 -6.83 8.82
N VAL A 87 19.33 -6.91 8.64
CA VAL A 87 18.70 -7.29 7.37
C VAL A 87 17.87 -6.15 6.80
N THR A 88 17.70 -6.13 5.48
CA THR A 88 16.84 -5.12 4.85
C THR A 88 15.37 -5.38 5.17
N PHE A 89 14.56 -4.32 5.26
CA PHE A 89 13.13 -4.42 5.54
C PHE A 89 12.39 -5.24 4.46
N THR A 90 12.73 -5.04 3.18
CA THR A 90 12.18 -5.83 2.07
C THR A 90 12.66 -7.29 2.09
N GLY A 91 13.90 -7.53 2.53
CA GLY A 91 14.48 -8.85 2.72
C GLY A 91 13.76 -9.63 3.82
N LEU A 92 13.49 -9.00 4.97
CA LEU A 92 12.71 -9.60 6.06
C LEU A 92 11.28 -9.92 5.62
N ASN A 93 10.60 -8.98 4.95
CA ASN A 93 9.26 -9.23 4.40
C ASN A 93 9.27 -10.41 3.41
N THR A 94 10.31 -10.52 2.58
CA THR A 94 10.48 -11.67 1.68
C THR A 94 10.66 -12.98 2.46
N ALA A 95 11.48 -12.99 3.51
CA ALA A 95 11.68 -14.17 4.34
C ALA A 95 10.38 -14.62 5.05
N LEU A 96 9.64 -13.67 5.62
CA LEU A 96 8.35 -13.93 6.26
C LEU A 96 7.31 -14.43 5.25
N TYR A 97 7.29 -13.91 4.03
CA TYR A 97 6.42 -14.40 2.97
C TYR A 97 6.78 -15.82 2.51
N CYS A 98 8.07 -16.14 2.35
CA CYS A 98 8.53 -17.51 2.07
C CYS A 98 8.08 -18.46 3.19
N PHE A 99 8.26 -18.06 4.45
CA PHE A 99 7.80 -18.81 5.61
C PHE A 99 6.28 -19.03 5.58
N ALA A 100 5.51 -17.98 5.30
CA ALA A 100 4.06 -18.04 5.19
C ALA A 100 3.59 -19.05 4.11
N CYS A 101 4.28 -19.09 2.96
CA CYS A 101 4.00 -20.06 1.90
C CYS A 101 4.26 -21.51 2.36
N VAL A 102 5.34 -21.76 3.09
CA VAL A 102 5.63 -23.09 3.66
C VAL A 102 4.56 -23.49 4.68
N VAL A 103 4.19 -22.58 5.58
CA VAL A 103 3.15 -22.79 6.60
C VAL A 103 1.80 -23.08 5.95
N PHE A 104 1.43 -22.37 4.89
CA PHE A 104 0.19 -22.60 4.15
C PHE A 104 0.12 -23.98 3.51
N VAL A 105 1.18 -24.40 2.81
CA VAL A 105 1.25 -25.74 2.20
C VAL A 105 1.24 -26.84 3.27
N ALA A 106 1.93 -26.64 4.38
CA ALA A 106 1.85 -27.53 5.53
C ALA A 106 0.43 -27.59 6.13
N ALA A 107 -0.28 -26.47 6.17
CA ALA A 107 -1.64 -26.38 6.68
C ALA A 107 -2.62 -27.22 5.86
N VAL A 108 -2.58 -27.09 4.52
CA VAL A 108 -3.53 -27.74 3.58
C VAL A 108 -3.17 -29.18 3.21
N ARG A 109 -1.98 -29.67 3.60
CA ARG A 109 -1.53 -31.06 3.38
C ARG A 109 -2.58 -32.15 3.72
N PRO A 110 -3.44 -32.04 4.75
CA PRO A 110 -4.47 -33.04 5.01
C PRO A 110 -5.51 -33.18 3.89
N LEU A 111 -5.65 -32.17 3.02
CA LEU A 111 -6.59 -32.16 1.90
C LEU A 111 -5.97 -32.60 0.57
N ILE A 112 -4.65 -32.50 0.42
CA ILE A 112 -3.93 -32.77 -0.84
C ILE A 112 -2.85 -33.81 -0.55
N LYS A 113 -3.03 -35.03 -1.06
CA LYS A 113 -2.13 -36.15 -0.77
C LYS A 113 -0.86 -36.09 -1.61
N SER A 114 -0.97 -35.62 -2.86
CA SER A 114 0.18 -35.49 -3.76
C SER A 114 1.17 -34.42 -3.28
N GLN A 115 2.38 -34.86 -2.93
CA GLN A 115 3.47 -33.97 -2.52
C GLN A 115 3.92 -33.02 -3.65
N TRP A 116 3.86 -33.46 -4.90
CA TRP A 116 4.20 -32.61 -6.05
C TRP A 116 3.17 -31.53 -6.32
N LEU A 117 1.88 -31.81 -6.07
CA LEU A 117 0.86 -30.77 -6.11
C LEU A 117 1.07 -29.75 -4.99
N LEU A 118 1.52 -30.19 -3.80
CA LEU A 118 1.91 -29.27 -2.72
C LEU A 118 3.13 -28.42 -3.09
N VAL A 119 4.15 -28.99 -3.76
CA VAL A 119 5.30 -28.22 -4.29
C VAL A 119 4.85 -27.23 -5.37
N PHE A 120 3.90 -27.62 -6.22
CA PHE A 120 3.30 -26.72 -7.21
C PHE A 120 2.54 -25.57 -6.54
N CYS A 121 1.67 -25.85 -5.56
CA CYS A 121 1.00 -24.82 -4.75
C CYS A 121 2.01 -23.87 -4.12
N PHE A 122 3.09 -24.42 -3.54
CA PHE A 122 4.16 -23.64 -2.97
C PHE A 122 4.77 -22.69 -3.99
N GLY A 123 5.14 -23.18 -5.18
CA GLY A 123 5.69 -22.36 -6.26
C GLY A 123 4.75 -21.22 -6.67
N VAL A 124 3.46 -21.51 -6.89
CA VAL A 124 2.47 -20.49 -7.27
C VAL A 124 2.25 -19.43 -6.19
N LEU A 125 2.35 -19.80 -4.91
CA LEU A 125 2.28 -18.81 -3.83
C LEU A 125 3.58 -18.00 -3.72
N LEU A 126 4.73 -18.69 -3.78
CA LEU A 126 6.04 -18.12 -3.54
C LEU A 126 6.40 -17.02 -4.55
N PHE A 127 6.03 -17.20 -5.81
CA PHE A 127 6.32 -16.28 -6.91
C PHE A 127 5.18 -15.28 -7.19
N ASN A 128 4.32 -15.02 -6.20
CA ASN A 128 3.25 -14.02 -6.28
C ASN A 128 3.78 -12.65 -6.78
N PRO A 129 3.24 -12.11 -7.89
CA PRO A 129 3.62 -10.81 -8.46
C PRO A 129 3.65 -9.63 -7.48
N LEU A 130 2.73 -9.58 -6.51
CA LEU A 130 2.66 -8.45 -5.57
C LEU A 130 3.83 -8.38 -4.59
N SER A 131 4.56 -9.47 -4.43
CA SER A 131 5.77 -9.52 -3.62
C SER A 131 7.00 -8.94 -4.36
N TYR A 132 6.81 -8.45 -5.60
CA TYR A 132 7.80 -7.76 -6.43
C TYR A 132 7.38 -6.37 -6.87
N ALA A 133 6.07 -6.09 -6.87
CA ALA A 133 5.53 -4.89 -7.48
C ALA A 133 6.01 -3.60 -6.77
N ILE A 134 6.06 -2.50 -7.50
CA ILE A 134 6.66 -1.25 -7.03
C ILE A 134 6.02 -0.75 -5.72
N GLU A 135 4.69 -0.78 -5.60
CA GLU A 135 3.99 -0.24 -4.42
C GLU A 135 3.87 -1.20 -3.23
N THR A 136 4.04 -2.52 -3.45
CA THR A 136 3.80 -3.55 -2.41
C THR A 136 5.01 -4.42 -2.09
N GLY A 137 5.97 -4.54 -3.01
CA GLY A 137 7.20 -5.32 -2.83
C GLY A 137 8.46 -4.45 -2.72
N GLN A 138 8.56 -3.38 -3.52
CA GLN A 138 9.74 -2.51 -3.54
C GLN A 138 9.63 -1.32 -2.57
N ARG A 139 8.42 -0.79 -2.34
CA ARG A 139 8.20 0.39 -1.51
C ARG A 139 8.52 0.14 -0.04
N ILE A 140 9.26 1.06 0.57
CA ILE A 140 9.59 1.05 2.01
C ILE A 140 8.38 1.57 2.80
N TYR A 141 7.34 0.75 2.84
CA TYR A 141 6.09 1.08 3.50
C TYR A 141 5.33 -0.19 3.92
N ARG A 142 4.23 -0.03 4.66
CA ARG A 142 3.50 -1.14 5.29
C ARG A 142 2.73 -2.05 4.33
N ASN A 143 2.54 -1.65 3.08
CA ASN A 143 1.63 -2.32 2.17
C ASN A 143 2.07 -3.73 1.76
N GLY A 144 3.37 -4.04 1.85
CA GLY A 144 3.91 -5.38 1.64
C GLY A 144 3.67 -6.36 2.80
N ILE A 145 3.45 -5.86 4.00
CA ILE A 145 3.37 -6.65 5.24
C ILE A 145 2.11 -7.54 5.23
N GLY A 146 0.98 -6.96 4.83
CA GLY A 146 -0.32 -7.65 4.84
C GLY A 146 -0.34 -8.96 4.05
N GLN A 147 0.51 -9.11 3.03
CA GLN A 147 0.55 -10.30 2.18
C GLN A 147 0.87 -11.57 2.97
N TRP A 148 1.92 -11.53 3.79
CA TRP A 148 2.31 -12.68 4.60
C TRP A 148 1.46 -12.82 5.87
N GLU A 149 0.95 -11.71 6.42
CA GLU A 149 0.05 -11.73 7.58
C GLU A 149 -1.23 -12.51 7.26
N ILE A 150 -1.90 -12.15 6.15
CA ILE A 150 -3.14 -12.80 5.69
C ILE A 150 -2.89 -14.29 5.45
N LEU A 151 -1.82 -14.62 4.72
CA LEU A 151 -1.51 -16.00 4.39
C LEU A 151 -1.27 -16.85 5.65
N LEU A 152 -0.55 -16.33 6.64
CA LEU A 152 -0.31 -17.02 7.92
C LEU A 152 -1.58 -17.17 8.77
N ILE A 153 -2.41 -16.13 8.86
CA ILE A 153 -3.68 -16.17 9.61
C ILE A 153 -4.57 -17.29 9.04
N PHE A 154 -4.78 -17.28 7.73
CA PHE A 154 -5.59 -18.29 7.08
C PHE A 154 -4.95 -19.68 7.20
N ALA A 155 -3.65 -19.82 6.91
CA ALA A 155 -2.95 -21.08 7.04
C ALA A 155 -3.13 -21.70 8.42
N CYS A 156 -2.92 -20.92 9.48
CA CYS A 156 -2.95 -21.43 10.84
C CYS A 156 -4.37 -21.77 11.30
N LEU A 157 -5.37 -20.94 10.98
CA LEU A 157 -6.76 -21.26 11.31
C LEU A 157 -7.28 -22.48 10.53
N ILE A 158 -6.92 -22.61 9.26
CA ILE A 158 -7.18 -23.82 8.45
C ILE A 158 -6.50 -25.04 9.08
N ALA A 159 -5.23 -24.91 9.49
CA ALA A 159 -4.50 -26.01 10.12
C ALA A 159 -5.15 -26.46 11.43
N VAL A 160 -5.60 -25.52 12.26
CA VAL A 160 -6.35 -25.80 13.50
C VAL A 160 -7.64 -26.55 13.19
N PHE A 161 -8.43 -26.09 12.21
CA PHE A 161 -9.67 -26.76 11.81
C PHE A 161 -9.44 -28.19 11.31
N LEU A 162 -8.49 -28.38 10.39
CA LEU A 162 -8.19 -29.68 9.78
C LEU A 162 -7.56 -30.67 10.78
N ARG A 163 -6.93 -30.18 11.84
CA ARG A 163 -6.24 -30.98 12.87
C ARG A 163 -6.92 -30.91 14.23
N ARG A 164 -8.18 -30.47 14.28
CA ARG A 164 -8.93 -30.26 15.53
C ARG A 164 -8.99 -31.49 16.44
N ASP A 165 -8.77 -32.69 15.90
CA ASP A 165 -8.72 -33.95 16.64
C ASP A 165 -7.33 -34.27 17.25
N GLU A 166 -6.24 -33.62 16.79
CA GLU A 166 -4.88 -33.86 17.27
C GLU A 166 -4.64 -33.35 18.69
N GLU A 167 -3.61 -33.84 19.38
CA GLU A 167 -3.24 -33.36 20.72
C GLU A 167 -3.02 -31.85 20.79
N TRP A 168 -3.39 -31.24 21.93
CA TRP A 168 -3.30 -29.78 22.13
C TRP A 168 -1.89 -29.22 21.89
N LYS A 169 -0.84 -29.99 22.21
CA LYS A 169 0.57 -29.60 21.98
C LYS A 169 0.88 -29.40 20.49
N LYS A 170 0.30 -30.24 19.62
CA LYS A 170 0.47 -30.14 18.15
C LYS A 170 -0.30 -28.94 17.58
N LEU A 171 -1.43 -28.62 18.19
CA LEU A 171 -2.28 -27.47 17.83
C LEU A 171 -1.72 -26.14 18.32
N LEU A 172 -1.01 -26.12 19.45
CA LEU A 172 -0.56 -24.91 20.12
C LEU A 172 0.26 -24.00 19.20
N LYS A 173 1.19 -24.56 18.42
CA LYS A 173 2.00 -23.75 17.48
C LYS A 173 1.16 -23.00 16.44
N TRP A 174 0.10 -23.63 15.92
CA TRP A 174 -0.79 -23.00 14.95
C TRP A 174 -1.60 -21.89 15.61
N VAL A 175 -2.07 -22.14 16.84
CA VAL A 175 -2.83 -21.18 17.63
C VAL A 175 -2.00 -19.95 18.00
N LEU A 176 -0.75 -20.16 18.43
CA LEU A 176 0.16 -19.08 18.77
C LEU A 176 0.49 -18.22 17.55
N VAL A 177 0.85 -18.84 16.42
CA VAL A 177 1.13 -18.10 15.17
C VAL A 177 -0.12 -17.38 14.68
N ALA A 178 -1.29 -18.03 14.66
CA ALA A 178 -2.55 -17.39 14.28
C ALA A 178 -2.85 -16.14 15.13
N GLY A 179 -2.74 -16.26 16.45
CA GLY A 179 -3.05 -15.16 17.38
C GLY A 179 -2.05 -14.01 17.29
N LEU A 180 -0.74 -14.31 17.25
CA LEU A 180 0.30 -13.29 17.13
C LEU A 180 0.22 -12.57 15.79
N THR A 181 0.04 -13.29 14.68
CA THR A 181 -0.09 -12.68 13.36
C THR A 181 -1.41 -11.91 13.21
N LEU A 182 -2.52 -12.37 13.80
CA LEU A 182 -3.77 -11.63 13.80
C LEU A 182 -3.65 -10.32 14.61
N GLY A 183 -2.98 -10.37 15.77
CA GLY A 183 -2.66 -9.18 16.55
C GLY A 183 -1.78 -8.19 15.77
N ALA A 184 -0.73 -8.70 15.10
CA ALA A 184 0.11 -7.90 14.22
C ALA A 184 -0.69 -7.25 13.09
N PHE A 185 -1.56 -7.99 12.42
CA PHE A 185 -2.42 -7.50 11.34
C PHE A 185 -3.32 -6.34 11.79
N PHE A 186 -3.92 -6.41 12.98
CA PHE A 186 -4.70 -5.31 13.56
C PHE A 186 -3.85 -4.07 13.91
N LEU A 187 -2.55 -4.26 14.15
CA LEU A 187 -1.58 -3.18 14.37
C LEU A 187 -0.89 -2.71 13.08
N THR A 188 -1.15 -3.36 11.93
CA THR A 188 -0.65 -2.96 10.60
C THR A 188 -1.71 -2.16 9.84
N ARG A 189 -2.98 -2.59 9.92
CA ARG A 189 -4.07 -2.13 9.06
C ARG A 189 -5.25 -1.56 9.84
N GLU A 190 -5.64 -0.34 9.51
CA GLU A 190 -6.83 0.30 10.08
C GLU A 190 -8.13 -0.26 9.44
N ASP A 191 -8.06 -0.76 8.22
CA ASP A 191 -9.19 -1.34 7.50
C ASP A 191 -9.37 -2.85 7.75
N ALA A 192 -8.77 -3.41 8.80
CA ALA A 192 -8.72 -4.86 9.05
C ALA A 192 -10.10 -5.55 9.24
N ALA A 193 -11.19 -4.80 9.41
CA ALA A 193 -12.50 -5.35 9.79
C ALA A 193 -13.08 -6.39 8.81
N TRP A 194 -12.69 -6.34 7.53
CA TRP A 194 -13.14 -7.30 6.52
C TRP A 194 -12.71 -8.75 6.82
N ILE A 195 -11.68 -8.96 7.65
CA ILE A 195 -11.19 -10.31 7.99
C ILE A 195 -12.05 -10.98 9.07
N TYR A 196 -12.84 -10.21 9.83
CA TYR A 196 -13.61 -10.72 10.97
C TYR A 196 -14.56 -11.87 10.62
N PRO A 197 -15.35 -11.82 9.52
CA PRO A 197 -16.24 -12.93 9.17
C PRO A 197 -15.49 -14.25 8.96
N PHE A 198 -14.29 -14.21 8.37
CA PHE A 198 -13.46 -15.41 8.21
C PHE A 198 -12.94 -15.91 9.56
N VAL A 199 -12.36 -15.03 10.37
CA VAL A 199 -11.75 -15.42 11.66
C VAL A 199 -12.80 -15.99 12.61
N PHE A 200 -13.91 -15.28 12.80
CA PHE A 200 -14.99 -15.76 13.67
C PHE A 200 -15.65 -17.01 13.08
N GLY A 201 -15.89 -17.04 11.77
CA GLY A 201 -16.39 -18.22 11.09
C GLY A 201 -15.50 -19.44 11.31
N ALA A 202 -14.20 -19.33 11.10
CA ALA A 202 -13.24 -20.41 11.30
C ALA A 202 -13.24 -20.93 12.75
N VAL A 203 -13.26 -20.03 13.75
CA VAL A 203 -13.35 -20.41 15.16
C VAL A 203 -14.69 -21.10 15.47
N ILE A 204 -15.81 -20.50 15.07
CA ILE A 204 -17.16 -21.02 15.31
C ILE A 204 -17.34 -22.40 14.67
N PHE A 205 -16.98 -22.57 13.39
CA PHE A 205 -17.08 -23.85 12.70
C PHE A 205 -16.14 -24.89 13.31
N THR A 206 -14.92 -24.51 13.73
CA THR A 206 -14.02 -25.44 14.41
C THR A 206 -14.63 -25.94 15.72
N VAL A 207 -15.17 -25.03 16.55
CA VAL A 207 -15.83 -25.37 17.82
C VAL A 207 -17.06 -26.23 17.56
N ALA A 208 -17.94 -25.83 16.64
CA ALA A 208 -19.18 -26.53 16.34
C ALA A 208 -18.90 -27.96 15.85
N VAL A 209 -18.03 -28.13 14.86
CA VAL A 209 -17.68 -29.46 14.33
C VAL A 209 -17.04 -30.32 15.41
N PHE A 210 -16.09 -29.80 16.18
CA PHE A 210 -15.45 -30.54 17.27
C PHE A 210 -16.45 -31.03 18.32
N LEU A 211 -17.40 -30.18 18.72
CA LEU A 211 -18.44 -30.55 19.68
C LEU A 211 -19.44 -31.56 19.12
N LEU A 212 -19.80 -31.44 17.84
CA LEU A 212 -20.70 -32.38 17.15
C LEU A 212 -20.08 -33.76 16.98
N GLU A 213 -18.76 -33.84 16.73
CA GLU A 213 -18.03 -35.10 16.62
C GLU A 213 -17.87 -35.82 17.97
N LYS A 214 -18.04 -35.10 19.09
CA LYS A 214 -17.92 -35.63 20.47
C LYS A 214 -16.57 -36.32 20.74
N LYS A 215 -15.51 -35.91 20.05
CA LYS A 215 -14.16 -36.47 20.18
C LYS A 215 -13.32 -35.62 21.14
N GLY A 216 -12.79 -36.23 22.19
CA GLY A 216 -11.85 -35.58 23.12
C GLY A 216 -12.50 -34.66 24.17
N ALA A 217 -11.65 -34.01 24.98
CA ALA A 217 -12.09 -33.21 26.11
C ALA A 217 -12.69 -31.85 25.68
N ARG A 218 -13.91 -31.53 26.15
CA ARG A 218 -14.60 -30.26 25.82
C ARG A 218 -13.79 -29.01 26.16
N LYS A 219 -12.91 -29.06 27.18
CA LYS A 219 -12.00 -27.96 27.57
C LYS A 219 -11.07 -27.52 26.43
N LYS A 220 -10.83 -28.38 25.43
CA LYS A 220 -10.03 -28.06 24.24
C LYS A 220 -10.62 -26.92 23.39
N VAL A 221 -11.91 -26.61 23.55
CA VAL A 221 -12.54 -25.43 22.92
C VAL A 221 -11.80 -24.13 23.27
N LEU A 222 -11.23 -24.01 24.47
CA LEU A 222 -10.44 -22.84 24.87
C LEU A 222 -9.23 -22.62 23.94
N LEU A 223 -8.65 -23.69 23.40
CA LEU A 223 -7.53 -23.62 22.46
C LEU A 223 -7.94 -23.03 21.11
N PHE A 224 -9.18 -23.23 20.68
CA PHE A 224 -9.70 -22.69 19.42
C PHE A 224 -10.04 -21.19 19.52
N VAL A 225 -10.38 -20.71 20.71
CA VAL A 225 -10.65 -19.29 20.99
C VAL A 225 -9.37 -18.51 21.30
N LEU A 226 -8.31 -19.20 21.75
CA LEU A 226 -7.03 -18.59 22.15
C LEU A 226 -6.39 -17.67 21.09
N PRO A 227 -6.47 -17.89 19.75
CA PRO A 227 -5.95 -16.93 18.78
C PRO A 227 -6.56 -15.52 18.93
N LEU A 228 -7.86 -15.43 19.24
CA LEU A 228 -8.54 -14.14 19.46
C LEU A 228 -8.03 -13.46 20.73
N VAL A 229 -7.89 -14.24 21.82
CA VAL A 229 -7.36 -13.74 23.09
C VAL A 229 -5.95 -13.19 22.91
N ILE A 230 -5.08 -13.91 22.20
CA ILE A 230 -3.72 -13.44 21.90
C ILE A 230 -3.77 -12.17 21.06
N ALA A 231 -4.57 -12.14 19.99
CA ALA A 231 -4.65 -10.98 19.11
C ALA A 231 -5.10 -9.71 19.85
N TRP A 232 -6.15 -9.81 20.67
CA TRP A 232 -6.61 -8.69 21.51
C TRP A 232 -5.60 -8.33 22.59
N SER A 233 -4.88 -9.30 23.15
CA SER A 233 -3.81 -9.01 24.11
C SER A 233 -2.67 -8.23 23.46
N VAL A 234 -2.26 -8.58 22.24
CA VAL A 234 -1.24 -7.84 21.48
C VAL A 234 -1.69 -6.40 21.21
N SER A 235 -2.93 -6.19 20.78
CA SER A 235 -3.48 -4.84 20.61
C SER A 235 -3.58 -4.08 21.94
N GLY A 236 -3.96 -4.76 23.02
CA GLY A 236 -4.02 -4.20 24.37
C GLY A 236 -2.65 -3.78 24.89
N LEU A 237 -1.59 -4.56 24.63
CA LEU A 237 -0.22 -4.21 24.99
C LEU A 237 0.26 -2.96 24.24
N ALA A 238 -0.10 -2.80 22.96
CA ALA A 238 0.18 -1.57 22.22
C ALA A 238 -0.55 -0.36 22.83
N ALA A 239 -1.83 -0.52 23.20
CA ALA A 239 -2.59 0.53 23.89
C ALA A 239 -2.00 0.87 25.27
N LEU A 240 -1.53 -0.13 26.03
CA LEU A 240 -0.86 0.07 27.31
C LEU A 240 0.48 0.79 27.17
N ALA A 241 1.27 0.46 26.14
CA ALA A 241 2.50 1.18 25.82
C ALA A 241 2.21 2.65 25.47
N ASN A 242 1.14 2.90 24.71
CA ASN A 242 0.66 4.25 24.41
C ASN A 242 0.16 4.97 25.67
N TYR A 243 -0.53 4.28 26.58
CA TYR A 243 -0.94 4.87 27.86
C TYR A 243 0.27 5.26 28.71
N ALA A 244 1.23 4.34 28.88
CA ALA A 244 2.44 4.59 29.67
C ALA A 244 3.28 5.74 29.10
N ARG A 245 3.29 5.93 27.78
CA ARG A 245 4.10 6.96 27.12
C ARG A 245 3.38 8.29 26.89
N TYR A 246 2.08 8.24 26.59
CA TYR A 246 1.31 9.38 26.07
C TYR A 246 0.11 9.74 26.93
N GLY A 247 -0.33 8.87 27.86
CA GLY A 247 -1.33 9.18 28.89
C GLY A 247 -2.75 8.68 28.64
N ALA A 248 -3.05 8.00 27.51
CA ALA A 248 -4.37 7.41 27.27
C ALA A 248 -4.30 6.04 26.58
N LEU A 249 -5.31 5.20 26.85
CA LEU A 249 -5.44 3.84 26.28
C LEU A 249 -6.06 3.93 24.87
N LEU A 250 -5.20 4.06 23.86
CA LEU A 250 -5.61 4.09 22.46
C LEU A 250 -4.55 3.41 21.59
N VAL A 251 -4.95 2.61 20.61
CA VAL A 251 -4.02 1.97 19.66
C VAL A 251 -3.63 2.95 18.55
N ASN A 252 -4.63 3.48 17.86
CA ASN A 252 -4.52 4.52 16.85
C ASN A 252 -5.79 5.36 16.89
N ASP A 253 -5.70 6.60 16.42
CA ASP A 253 -6.83 7.54 16.45
C ASP A 253 -7.66 7.56 15.17
N ARG A 254 -7.32 6.71 14.17
CA ARG A 254 -8.11 6.51 12.95
C ARG A 254 -9.32 5.60 13.18
N ASN A 255 -9.18 4.56 14.00
CA ASN A 255 -10.23 3.59 14.31
C ASN A 255 -10.91 3.82 15.66
N GLY A 256 -10.34 4.65 16.53
CA GLY A 256 -10.82 4.89 17.88
C GLY A 256 -10.51 6.29 18.36
N GLY A 257 -10.90 6.57 19.61
CA GLY A 257 -10.71 7.89 20.21
C GLY A 257 -11.68 8.94 19.67
N ASN A 258 -11.49 10.18 20.11
CA ASN A 258 -12.39 11.27 19.76
C ASN A 258 -12.06 11.88 18.39
N TYR A 259 -10.82 11.77 17.91
CA TYR A 259 -10.50 12.15 16.52
C TYR A 259 -11.33 11.37 15.50
N ALA A 260 -11.44 10.04 15.63
CA ALA A 260 -12.28 9.22 14.75
C ALA A 260 -13.76 9.65 14.80
N LYS A 261 -14.26 10.02 15.97
CA LYS A 261 -15.64 10.54 16.09
C LYS A 261 -15.82 11.86 15.34
N VAL A 262 -14.90 12.81 15.51
CA VAL A 262 -14.93 14.09 14.78
C VAL A 262 -14.81 13.88 13.27
N ALA A 263 -13.97 12.95 12.81
CA ALA A 263 -13.92 12.59 11.38
C ALA A 263 -15.29 12.08 10.87
N GLY A 264 -15.96 11.23 11.65
CA GLY A 264 -17.33 10.79 11.37
C GLY A 264 -18.35 11.92 11.36
N ASP A 265 -18.22 12.90 12.26
CA ASP A 265 -19.09 14.09 12.29
C ASP A 265 -18.90 14.96 11.06
N LEU A 266 -17.65 15.21 10.67
CA LEU A 266 -17.33 16.00 9.47
C LEU A 266 -17.89 15.33 8.20
N HIS A 267 -17.79 14.01 8.08
CA HIS A 267 -18.46 13.26 7.01
C HIS A 267 -19.99 13.24 7.14
N ALA A 268 -20.55 13.61 8.29
CA ALA A 268 -22.00 13.67 8.49
C ALA A 268 -22.61 15.04 8.17
N ILE A 269 -21.83 16.12 8.20
CA ILE A 269 -22.31 17.46 7.84
C ILE A 269 -22.71 17.49 6.36
N ALA A 270 -23.90 18.04 6.08
CA ALA A 270 -24.38 18.23 4.72
C ALA A 270 -23.55 19.30 3.97
N PRO A 271 -23.02 18.98 2.78
CA PRO A 271 -22.35 19.96 1.95
C PRO A 271 -23.33 21.01 1.42
N ASN A 272 -22.82 22.13 0.92
CA ASN A 272 -23.64 23.06 0.15
C ASN A 272 -24.08 22.39 -1.15
N GLU A 273 -25.37 22.48 -1.50
CA GLU A 273 -25.89 21.74 -2.66
C GLU A 273 -25.25 22.14 -3.98
N GLU A 274 -25.01 23.43 -4.19
CA GLU A 274 -24.32 23.93 -5.39
C GLU A 274 -22.91 23.37 -5.51
N GLU A 275 -22.21 23.27 -4.38
CA GLU A 275 -20.86 22.74 -4.30
C GLU A 275 -20.83 21.22 -4.54
N ASP A 276 -21.72 20.46 -3.91
CA ASP A 276 -21.86 19.01 -4.17
C ASP A 276 -22.28 18.74 -5.62
N ARG A 277 -23.16 19.56 -6.21
CA ARG A 277 -23.50 19.47 -7.65
C ARG A 277 -22.29 19.73 -8.54
N PHE A 278 -21.51 20.77 -8.26
CA PHE A 278 -20.31 21.10 -9.03
C PHE A 278 -19.26 19.98 -8.97
N TYR A 279 -18.95 19.46 -7.78
CA TYR A 279 -17.95 18.41 -7.62
C TYR A 279 -18.42 17.01 -8.05
N ARG A 280 -19.72 16.85 -8.36
CA ARG A 280 -20.27 15.67 -9.04
C ARG A 280 -20.47 15.89 -10.55
N SER A 281 -20.17 17.08 -11.06
CA SER A 281 -20.31 17.38 -12.49
C SER A 281 -19.32 16.57 -13.33
N GLU A 282 -19.55 16.52 -14.65
CA GLU A 282 -18.62 15.88 -15.58
C GLU A 282 -17.23 16.55 -15.58
N ILE A 283 -17.12 17.82 -15.17
CA ILE A 283 -15.84 18.56 -15.11
C ILE A 283 -14.91 17.97 -14.03
N GLU A 284 -15.46 17.57 -12.89
CA GLU A 284 -14.71 17.02 -11.74
C GLU A 284 -14.83 15.49 -11.67
N LYS A 285 -15.27 14.85 -12.75
CA LYS A 285 -15.44 13.39 -12.82
C LYS A 285 -14.14 12.65 -12.55
N GLY A 286 -14.24 11.59 -11.76
CA GLY A 286 -13.08 10.78 -11.34
C GLY A 286 -12.34 11.32 -10.12
N ARG A 287 -12.80 12.44 -9.56
CA ARG A 287 -12.24 13.03 -8.34
C ARG A 287 -13.13 12.74 -7.14
N TYR A 288 -12.50 12.77 -5.98
CA TYR A 288 -13.13 12.39 -4.74
C TYR A 288 -12.99 13.52 -3.74
N PHE A 289 -14.12 14.13 -3.40
CA PHE A 289 -14.22 15.18 -2.40
C PHE A 289 -15.03 14.62 -1.22
N ASN A 290 -14.33 14.29 -0.13
CA ASN A 290 -14.94 13.58 0.99
C ASN A 290 -15.44 14.54 2.07
N ILE A 291 -14.71 15.63 2.30
CA ILE A 291 -15.07 16.72 3.20
C ILE A 291 -14.70 18.02 2.48
N TYR A 292 -15.70 18.82 2.15
CA TYR A 292 -15.51 20.10 1.49
C TYR A 292 -14.97 21.15 2.45
N VAL A 293 -14.28 22.16 1.92
CA VAL A 293 -13.87 23.32 2.73
C VAL A 293 -15.08 24.00 3.37
N SER A 294 -16.20 24.14 2.65
CA SER A 294 -17.43 24.71 3.22
C SER A 294 -17.98 23.87 4.39
N THR A 295 -17.86 22.55 4.31
CA THR A 295 -18.23 21.64 5.39
C THR A 295 -17.37 21.87 6.64
N MET A 296 -16.07 22.08 6.46
CA MET A 296 -15.17 22.44 7.56
C MET A 296 -15.52 23.83 8.14
N GLU A 297 -15.85 24.81 7.31
CA GLU A 297 -16.28 26.14 7.78
C GLU A 297 -17.58 26.08 8.59
N LYS A 298 -18.55 25.24 8.19
CA LYS A 298 -19.75 24.95 9.00
C LYS A 298 -19.39 24.34 10.35
N ALA A 299 -18.45 23.39 10.38
CA ALA A 299 -17.97 22.78 11.62
C ALA A 299 -17.30 23.81 12.54
N LEU A 300 -16.45 24.69 11.98
CA LEU A 300 -15.81 25.79 12.71
C LEU A 300 -16.84 26.76 13.29
N ALA A 301 -17.89 27.10 12.54
CA ALA A 301 -18.95 27.98 13.03
C ALA A 301 -19.78 27.33 14.17
N ALA A 302 -20.00 26.01 14.09
CA ALA A 302 -20.82 25.27 15.05
C ALA A 302 -20.08 24.86 16.34
N SER A 303 -18.75 24.74 16.29
CA SER A 303 -17.93 24.30 17.43
C SER A 303 -17.00 25.42 17.89
N PRO A 304 -17.31 26.10 19.02
CA PRO A 304 -16.41 27.08 19.63
C PRO A 304 -15.01 26.53 19.90
N THR A 305 -14.91 25.26 20.27
CA THR A 305 -13.63 24.59 20.53
C THR A 305 -12.85 24.36 19.24
N LEU A 306 -13.49 23.94 18.14
CA LEU A 306 -12.79 23.83 16.85
C LEU A 306 -12.39 25.21 16.32
N ASN A 307 -13.24 26.22 16.53
CA ASN A 307 -13.01 27.58 16.07
C ASN A 307 -11.80 28.25 16.74
N SER A 308 -11.43 27.86 17.97
CA SER A 308 -10.23 28.39 18.63
C SER A 308 -8.94 28.02 17.88
N ALA A 309 -8.97 26.99 17.03
CA ALA A 309 -7.88 26.56 16.16
C ALA A 309 -8.07 26.99 14.68
N SER A 310 -9.04 27.84 14.37
CA SER A 310 -9.48 28.12 13.00
C SER A 310 -8.39 28.68 12.08
N GLN A 311 -7.57 29.62 12.56
CA GLN A 311 -6.53 30.24 11.72
C GLN A 311 -5.47 29.21 11.28
N PRO A 312 -4.85 28.43 12.19
CA PRO A 312 -3.96 27.33 11.81
C PRO A 312 -4.62 26.26 10.93
N ILE A 313 -5.88 25.87 11.21
CA ILE A 313 -6.62 24.90 10.38
C ILE A 313 -6.78 25.41 8.94
N ARG A 314 -7.24 26.66 8.76
CA ARG A 314 -7.37 27.26 7.43
C ARG A 314 -6.03 27.38 6.70
N ALA A 315 -4.95 27.68 7.42
CA ALA A 315 -3.61 27.72 6.84
C ALA A 315 -3.16 26.33 6.35
N SER A 316 -3.39 25.29 7.16
CA SER A 316 -3.09 23.91 6.77
C SER A 316 -3.93 23.46 5.57
N ILE A 317 -5.24 23.76 5.55
CA ILE A 317 -6.12 23.49 4.41
C ILE A 317 -5.58 24.13 3.12
N ARG A 318 -5.17 25.42 3.16
CA ARG A 318 -4.57 26.08 2.00
C ARG A 318 -3.27 25.41 1.56
N GLN A 319 -2.43 25.02 2.50
CA GLN A 319 -1.20 24.29 2.18
C GLN A 319 -1.54 23.00 1.45
N TRP A 320 -2.39 22.14 2.01
CA TRP A 320 -2.81 20.87 1.42
C TRP A 320 -3.53 21.02 0.08
N ALA A 321 -4.36 22.05 -0.08
CA ALA A 321 -5.02 22.37 -1.36
C ALA A 321 -4.01 22.75 -2.45
N GLY A 322 -2.90 23.39 -2.08
CA GLY A 322 -1.81 23.74 -3.00
C GLY A 322 -1.06 22.54 -3.60
N TRP A 323 -1.17 21.35 -3.00
CA TRP A 323 -0.69 20.09 -3.58
C TRP A 323 -1.72 19.45 -4.53
N GLY A 324 -2.91 20.04 -4.66
CA GLY A 324 -3.96 19.59 -5.56
C GLY A 324 -3.70 20.02 -7.00
N GLU A 325 -3.95 19.12 -7.94
CA GLU A 325 -3.63 19.27 -9.37
C GLU A 325 -4.22 20.55 -10.02
N HIS A 326 -5.39 21.00 -9.57
CA HIS A 326 -6.08 22.20 -10.10
C HIS A 326 -6.00 23.42 -9.18
N ASN A 327 -5.38 23.30 -7.99
CA ASN A 327 -5.28 24.36 -6.99
C ASN A 327 -6.59 25.18 -6.82
N ASN A 328 -7.74 24.51 -6.85
CA ASN A 328 -9.07 25.13 -6.76
C ASN A 328 -9.49 25.43 -5.31
N GLY A 329 -8.54 25.39 -4.37
CA GLY A 329 -8.75 25.60 -2.94
C GLY A 329 -9.39 24.43 -2.20
N GLN A 330 -9.83 23.36 -2.88
CA GLN A 330 -10.39 22.18 -2.23
C GLN A 330 -9.38 21.06 -2.03
N LEU A 331 -9.70 20.17 -1.09
CA LEU A 331 -8.91 19.01 -0.76
C LEU A 331 -9.58 17.76 -1.30
N TRP A 332 -8.78 16.84 -1.83
CA TRP A 332 -9.26 15.57 -2.35
C TRP A 332 -9.05 14.47 -1.31
N THR A 333 -9.77 13.36 -1.49
CA THR A 333 -9.65 12.14 -0.71
C THR A 333 -9.72 12.42 0.80
N ASP A 334 -8.80 11.88 1.59
CA ASP A 334 -8.68 12.03 3.04
C ASP A 334 -7.78 13.21 3.46
N HIS A 335 -7.33 14.08 2.54
CA HIS A 335 -6.41 15.18 2.88
C HIS A 335 -6.99 16.18 3.90
N MET A 336 -8.32 16.39 3.92
CA MET A 336 -8.95 17.26 4.93
C MET A 336 -8.69 16.77 6.36
N LEU A 337 -8.67 15.45 6.55
CA LEU A 337 -8.39 14.85 7.85
C LEU A 337 -6.92 15.10 8.24
N PHE A 338 -5.97 15.00 7.31
CA PHE A 338 -4.57 15.36 7.59
C PHE A 338 -4.38 16.85 7.86
N ALA A 339 -5.02 17.71 7.07
CA ALA A 339 -5.00 19.16 7.28
C ALA A 339 -5.55 19.56 8.65
N LEU A 340 -6.62 18.91 9.11
CA LEU A 340 -7.16 19.14 10.45
C LEU A 340 -6.13 18.82 11.53
N ARG A 341 -5.39 17.71 11.41
CA ARG A 341 -4.37 17.31 12.38
C ARG A 341 -3.22 18.30 12.45
N ASP A 342 -2.71 18.70 11.29
CA ASP A 342 -1.61 19.67 11.19
C ASP A 342 -2.03 21.04 11.74
N GLY A 343 -3.24 21.50 11.40
CA GLY A 343 -3.79 22.75 11.93
C GLY A 343 -4.00 22.73 13.45
N VAL A 344 -4.57 21.66 13.98
CA VAL A 344 -4.79 21.50 15.45
C VAL A 344 -3.46 21.35 16.19
N ARG A 345 -2.43 20.76 15.57
CA ARG A 345 -1.07 20.73 16.11
C ARG A 345 -0.48 22.12 16.24
N GLU A 346 -0.58 22.92 15.18
CA GLU A 346 -0.06 24.28 15.15
C GLU A 346 -0.81 25.20 16.12
N ALA A 347 -2.11 24.96 16.34
CA ALA A 347 -2.89 25.59 17.41
C ALA A 347 -2.47 25.15 18.83
N GLY A 348 -1.58 24.16 18.95
CA GLY A 348 -0.95 23.76 20.21
C GLY A 348 -1.67 22.67 20.98
N TYR A 349 -2.64 21.95 20.40
CA TYR A 349 -3.43 20.92 21.12
C TYR A 349 -2.81 19.51 21.10
N TYR A 350 -1.80 19.26 20.27
CA TYR A 350 -1.07 17.98 20.24
C TYR A 350 0.14 17.98 21.19
N ARG A 351 -0.07 18.23 22.49
CA ARG A 351 1.01 18.21 23.52
C ARG A 351 1.07 16.87 24.24
N SER A 352 -0.08 16.29 24.53
CA SER A 352 -0.25 14.96 25.12
C SER A 352 -1.51 14.30 24.56
N LEU A 353 -1.59 12.98 24.63
CA LEU A 353 -2.77 12.27 24.11
C LEU A 353 -4.06 12.61 24.88
N PRO A 354 -4.08 12.74 26.22
CA PRO A 354 -5.25 13.20 26.96
C PRO A 354 -5.75 14.58 26.53
N GLU A 355 -4.84 15.53 26.28
CA GLU A 355 -5.20 16.88 25.86
C GLU A 355 -5.83 16.89 24.46
N THR A 356 -5.23 16.16 23.51
CA THR A 356 -5.80 15.97 22.16
C THR A 356 -7.17 15.30 22.22
N GLU A 357 -7.31 14.24 23.02
CA GLU A 357 -8.59 13.54 23.17
C GLU A 357 -9.64 14.41 23.85
N ALA A 358 -9.27 15.26 24.81
CA ALA A 358 -10.18 16.22 25.42
C ALA A 358 -10.63 17.28 24.41
N PHE A 359 -9.70 17.81 23.59
CA PHE A 359 -10.02 18.76 22.53
C PHE A 359 -11.04 18.18 21.54
N PHE A 360 -10.71 17.05 20.90
CA PHE A 360 -11.63 16.43 19.94
C PHE A 360 -12.91 15.90 20.60
N GLY A 361 -12.85 15.49 21.87
CA GLY A 361 -14.03 15.07 22.62
C GLY A 361 -15.04 16.20 22.78
N LYS A 362 -14.56 17.40 23.07
CA LYS A 362 -15.40 18.59 23.17
C LYS A 362 -15.91 19.04 21.80
N VAL A 363 -15.07 18.99 20.76
CA VAL A 363 -15.51 19.25 19.37
C VAL A 363 -16.64 18.30 18.97
N HIS A 364 -16.49 17.00 19.23
CA HIS A 364 -17.53 16.01 18.94
C HIS A 364 -18.85 16.34 19.64
N GLN A 365 -18.80 16.67 20.94
CA GLN A 365 -19.99 17.05 21.71
C GLN A 365 -20.68 18.30 21.13
N GLU A 366 -19.90 19.33 20.78
CA GLU A 366 -20.44 20.56 20.20
C GLU A 366 -21.06 20.32 18.82
N LEU A 367 -20.43 19.50 17.96
CA LEU A 367 -20.99 19.14 16.66
C LEU A 367 -22.25 18.27 16.78
N GLN A 368 -22.30 17.32 17.73
CA GLN A 368 -23.51 16.54 17.99
C GLN A 368 -24.66 17.42 18.48
N ALA A 369 -24.40 18.33 19.43
CA ALA A 369 -25.39 19.29 19.89
C ALA A 369 -25.90 20.19 18.74
N ALA A 370 -25.02 20.57 17.81
CA ALA A 370 -25.38 21.33 16.63
C ALA A 370 -26.25 20.54 15.64
N PHE A 371 -26.06 19.22 15.52
CA PHE A 371 -27.00 18.36 14.78
C PHE A 371 -28.35 18.24 15.48
N GLU A 372 -28.36 18.07 16.81
CA GLU A 372 -29.57 17.91 17.61
C GLU A 372 -30.46 19.16 17.61
N ASN A 373 -29.86 20.35 17.67
CA ASN A 373 -30.58 21.62 17.67
C ASN A 373 -30.88 22.15 16.25
N GLY A 374 -30.45 21.45 15.20
CA GLY A 374 -30.72 21.79 13.80
C GLY A 374 -29.82 22.88 13.19
N SER A 375 -28.83 23.39 13.91
CA SER A 375 -27.86 24.36 13.35
C SER A 375 -26.89 23.74 12.34
N LEU A 376 -26.63 22.44 12.44
CA LEU A 376 -25.99 21.65 11.40
C LEU A 376 -26.98 20.65 10.79
N ALA A 377 -27.08 20.66 9.46
CA ALA A 377 -27.82 19.64 8.71
C ALA A 377 -26.97 18.39 8.52
N LYS A 378 -27.57 17.22 8.73
CA LYS A 378 -26.93 15.92 8.50
C LYS A 378 -27.20 15.43 7.08
N GLN A 379 -26.18 15.00 6.35
CA GLN A 379 -26.38 14.34 5.06
C GLN A 379 -26.99 12.94 5.25
N GLY A 380 -27.68 12.46 4.22
CA GLY A 380 -28.29 11.13 4.19
C GLY A 380 -27.27 9.97 4.20
N GLY A 381 -27.77 8.77 3.90
CA GLY A 381 -26.94 7.56 3.89
C GLY A 381 -26.61 7.04 5.30
N PHE A 382 -25.78 6.00 5.37
CA PHE A 382 -25.36 5.34 6.61
C PHE A 382 -23.84 5.32 6.75
N SER A 383 -23.35 5.29 7.99
CA SER A 383 -21.91 5.22 8.27
C SER A 383 -21.46 3.76 8.32
N VAL A 384 -20.40 3.42 7.59
CA VAL A 384 -19.73 2.11 7.67
C VAL A 384 -18.41 2.23 8.44
N SER A 385 -17.74 3.37 8.35
CA SER A 385 -16.51 3.69 9.06
C SER A 385 -16.42 5.21 9.28
N PRO A 386 -15.81 5.68 10.38
CA PRO A 386 -15.57 7.10 10.62
C PRO A 386 -14.63 7.77 9.60
N LEU A 387 -13.93 6.99 8.77
CA LEU A 387 -12.89 7.48 7.84
C LEU A 387 -13.33 7.57 6.39
N ILE A 388 -14.57 7.20 6.08
CA ILE A 388 -15.08 7.24 4.72
C ILE A 388 -16.36 8.07 4.66
N LYS A 389 -16.66 8.58 3.47
CA LYS A 389 -17.92 9.28 3.22
C LYS A 389 -19.11 8.37 3.53
N ARG A 390 -20.21 8.96 3.99
CA ARG A 390 -21.45 8.23 4.25
C ARG A 390 -21.92 7.51 2.99
N VAL A 391 -22.38 6.27 3.17
CA VAL A 391 -22.77 5.38 2.08
C VAL A 391 -24.25 5.55 1.78
N HIS A 392 -24.58 5.77 0.52
CA HIS A 392 -25.94 5.73 0.02
C HIS A 392 -26.25 4.40 -0.67
N VAL A 393 -27.53 4.06 -0.81
CA VAL A 393 -27.96 2.82 -1.49
C VAL A 393 -27.49 2.79 -2.96
N SER A 394 -27.43 3.96 -3.61
CA SER A 394 -26.85 4.09 -4.96
C SER A 394 -25.38 3.66 -5.02
N ASP A 395 -24.61 3.90 -3.96
CA ASP A 395 -23.19 3.53 -3.90
C ASP A 395 -23.03 2.02 -3.79
N VAL A 396 -23.95 1.33 -3.12
CA VAL A 396 -24.01 -0.15 -3.10
C VAL A 396 -24.24 -0.67 -4.52
N GLY A 397 -25.20 -0.09 -5.25
CA GLY A 397 -25.45 -0.44 -6.66
C GLY A 397 -24.23 -0.22 -7.55
N LYS A 398 -23.58 0.96 -7.44
CA LYS A 398 -22.32 1.27 -8.13
C LYS A 398 -21.22 0.29 -7.76
N SER A 399 -21.07 -0.06 -6.48
CA SER A 399 -20.08 -1.02 -6.00
C SER A 399 -20.26 -2.39 -6.66
N LEU A 400 -21.50 -2.89 -6.70
CA LEU A 400 -21.82 -4.15 -7.37
C LEU A 400 -21.50 -4.09 -8.87
N SER A 401 -21.74 -2.95 -9.54
CA SER A 401 -21.38 -2.80 -10.96
C SER A 401 -19.87 -2.75 -11.22
N LEU A 402 -19.06 -2.34 -10.24
CA LEU A 402 -17.59 -2.28 -10.34
C LEU A 402 -16.93 -3.64 -10.08
N MET A 403 -17.58 -4.51 -9.30
CA MET A 403 -17.02 -5.80 -8.89
C MET A 403 -16.55 -6.71 -10.05
N PRO A 404 -17.28 -6.85 -11.17
CA PRO A 404 -16.82 -7.70 -12.28
C PRO A 404 -15.46 -7.25 -12.83
N GLN A 405 -15.31 -5.96 -13.15
CA GLN A 405 -14.06 -5.43 -13.69
C GLN A 405 -12.94 -5.50 -12.64
N ALA A 406 -13.23 -5.12 -11.39
CA ALA A 406 -12.27 -5.24 -10.30
C ALA A 406 -11.76 -6.68 -10.12
N THR A 407 -12.66 -7.65 -10.19
CA THR A 407 -12.33 -9.08 -10.08
C THR A 407 -11.46 -9.53 -11.25
N LEU A 408 -11.78 -9.11 -12.48
CA LEU A 408 -10.98 -9.42 -13.66
C LEU A 408 -9.57 -8.81 -13.59
N ASP A 409 -9.46 -7.56 -13.13
CA ASP A 409 -8.17 -6.88 -12.96
C ASP A 409 -7.31 -7.57 -11.88
N ILE A 410 -7.94 -8.07 -10.81
CA ILE A 410 -7.24 -8.85 -9.76
C ILE A 410 -6.78 -10.21 -10.31
N ILE A 411 -7.69 -10.97 -10.94
CA ILE A 411 -7.37 -12.28 -11.52
C ILE A 411 -6.26 -12.18 -12.58
N GLY A 412 -6.27 -11.11 -13.37
CA GLY A 412 -5.28 -10.85 -14.41
C GLY A 412 -4.01 -10.14 -13.94
N PHE A 413 -3.85 -9.86 -12.64
CA PHE A 413 -2.69 -9.11 -12.11
C PHE A 413 -2.43 -7.78 -12.86
N ARG A 414 -3.51 -7.08 -13.22
CA ARG A 414 -3.42 -5.83 -14.00
C ARG A 414 -2.77 -4.73 -13.17
N GLY A 415 -1.86 -3.99 -13.79
CA GLY A 415 -1.13 -2.89 -13.16
C GLY A 415 0.00 -3.31 -12.22
N ALA A 416 0.12 -4.60 -11.87
CA ALA A 416 1.26 -5.08 -11.10
C ALA A 416 2.53 -5.07 -11.98
N SER A 417 3.55 -4.36 -11.53
CA SER A 417 4.87 -4.27 -12.19
C SER A 417 5.93 -3.96 -11.15
N ALA A 418 7.11 -4.57 -11.31
CA ALA A 418 8.33 -4.05 -10.71
C ALA A 418 8.84 -2.90 -11.60
N GLU A 419 9.39 -1.86 -10.99
CA GLU A 419 9.86 -0.65 -11.67
C GLU A 419 11.18 -0.15 -11.11
N VAL A 420 11.95 0.57 -11.94
CA VAL A 420 13.09 1.36 -11.47
C VAL A 420 12.59 2.78 -11.27
N ARG A 421 12.35 3.17 -10.02
CA ARG A 421 11.95 4.53 -9.65
C ARG A 421 13.02 5.18 -8.77
N PRO A 422 13.48 6.40 -9.12
CA PRO A 422 14.35 7.18 -8.26
C PRO A 422 13.76 7.40 -6.88
N ALA A 423 14.63 7.36 -5.88
CA ALA A 423 14.31 7.82 -4.54
C ALA A 423 13.94 9.32 -4.58
N THR A 424 12.95 9.70 -3.80
CA THR A 424 12.45 11.08 -3.74
C THR A 424 12.53 11.63 -2.34
N GLY A 425 12.70 12.95 -2.24
CA GLY A 425 12.73 13.72 -1.00
C GLY A 425 14.13 13.93 -0.40
N ASN A 426 14.17 14.65 0.73
CA ASN A 426 15.40 15.17 1.33
C ASN A 426 16.02 14.22 2.38
N HIS A 427 15.32 13.16 2.78
CA HIS A 427 15.73 12.27 3.89
C HIS A 427 16.10 10.84 3.43
N ILE A 428 16.51 10.67 2.18
CA ILE A 428 16.83 9.37 1.56
C ILE A 428 17.87 8.58 2.36
N GLN A 429 18.91 9.25 2.89
CA GLN A 429 19.96 8.59 3.66
C GLN A 429 19.42 7.89 4.93
N SER A 430 18.44 8.49 5.60
CA SER A 430 17.82 7.88 6.80
C SER A 430 17.04 6.61 6.43
N PHE A 431 16.37 6.60 5.27
CA PHE A 431 15.72 5.40 4.75
C PHE A 431 16.74 4.31 4.46
N SER A 432 17.83 4.64 3.76
CA SER A 432 18.87 3.67 3.43
C SER A 432 19.54 3.06 4.66
N LEU A 433 19.75 3.85 5.71
CA LEU A 433 20.38 3.36 6.95
C LEU A 433 19.46 2.44 7.76
N ILE A 434 18.17 2.77 7.85
CA ILE A 434 17.22 2.06 8.73
C ILE A 434 16.55 0.89 8.02
N ALA A 435 16.04 1.11 6.81
CA ALA A 435 15.36 0.08 6.05
C ALA A 435 16.31 -0.78 5.21
N GLY A 436 17.50 -0.27 4.87
CA GLY A 436 18.45 -0.94 3.99
C GLY A 436 17.95 -1.09 2.55
N GLY A 437 18.73 -1.81 1.75
CA GLY A 437 18.39 -2.13 0.37
C GLY A 437 18.97 -1.16 -0.65
N GLU A 438 19.18 -1.70 -1.84
CA GLU A 438 19.69 -0.96 -2.99
C GLU A 438 18.63 0.01 -3.51
N HIS A 439 18.98 1.27 -3.76
CA HIS A 439 18.06 2.26 -4.33
C HIS A 439 18.78 3.07 -5.40
N ILE A 440 18.01 3.67 -6.29
CA ILE A 440 18.54 4.56 -7.32
C ILE A 440 18.31 6.02 -6.90
N THR A 441 19.39 6.78 -6.82
CA THR A 441 19.37 8.23 -6.56
C THR A 441 19.48 9.04 -7.86
N SER A 442 20.11 8.47 -8.89
CA SER A 442 20.30 9.13 -10.18
C SER A 442 18.95 9.30 -10.89
N ARG A 443 18.63 10.56 -11.16
CA ARG A 443 17.58 10.95 -12.10
C ARG A 443 18.31 11.26 -13.40
N ASP A 444 17.92 10.63 -14.51
CA ASP A 444 18.36 11.11 -15.83
C ASP A 444 17.79 12.53 -15.99
N GLY A 445 18.61 13.57 -15.81
CA GLY A 445 18.12 14.95 -15.78
C GLY A 445 19.16 15.98 -16.19
N ILE A 446 18.68 17.12 -16.71
CA ILE A 446 19.50 18.30 -16.97
C ILE A 446 19.20 19.32 -15.88
N ILE A 447 20.22 19.68 -15.12
CA ILE A 447 20.14 20.77 -14.15
C ILE A 447 20.89 21.96 -14.73
N GLY A 448 20.17 23.08 -14.87
CA GLY A 448 20.69 24.32 -15.41
C GLY A 448 20.41 25.51 -14.50
N ALA A 449 21.40 26.39 -14.32
CA ALA A 449 21.24 27.69 -13.71
C ALA A 449 22.09 28.71 -14.44
N GLY A 450 21.58 29.92 -14.55
CA GLY A 450 22.21 30.96 -15.35
C GLY A 450 21.50 32.29 -15.21
N TRP A 451 21.82 33.17 -16.15
CA TRP A 451 21.13 34.42 -16.36
C TRP A 451 21.02 34.74 -17.84
N ALA A 452 19.97 35.46 -18.23
CA ALA A 452 19.80 35.97 -19.58
C ALA A 452 18.93 37.24 -19.58
N PHE A 453 19.27 38.21 -20.43
CA PHE A 453 18.49 39.44 -20.58
C PHE A 453 18.66 40.06 -21.97
N ALA A 454 17.65 40.79 -22.44
CA ALA A 454 17.71 41.59 -23.65
C ALA A 454 18.28 42.99 -23.35
N VAL A 455 19.08 43.54 -24.27
CA VAL A 455 19.70 44.86 -24.11
C VAL A 455 18.70 46.01 -24.26
N ASP A 456 17.66 45.84 -25.09
CA ASP A 456 16.56 46.81 -25.21
C ASP A 456 15.55 46.59 -24.08
N ASP A 457 15.42 47.59 -23.20
CA ASP A 457 14.50 47.57 -22.04
C ASP A 457 13.01 47.47 -22.43
N ARG A 458 12.66 47.65 -23.71
CA ARG A 458 11.30 47.42 -24.23
C ARG A 458 11.01 45.95 -24.52
N ILE A 459 12.03 45.09 -24.56
CA ILE A 459 11.91 43.67 -24.81
C ILE A 459 11.95 42.92 -23.49
N ARG A 460 10.88 42.18 -23.17
CA ARG A 460 10.85 41.27 -22.01
C ARG A 460 11.04 39.85 -22.49
N LEU A 461 11.99 39.14 -21.90
CA LEU A 461 12.28 37.77 -22.25
C LEU A 461 11.46 36.78 -21.43
N ASN A 462 10.98 35.77 -22.13
CA ASN A 462 10.46 34.53 -21.55
C ASN A 462 11.35 33.38 -22.01
N ALA A 463 11.45 32.31 -21.23
CA ALA A 463 12.23 31.14 -21.60
C ALA A 463 11.44 29.84 -21.40
N GLY A 464 11.72 28.85 -22.24
CA GLY A 464 11.20 27.50 -22.12
C GLY A 464 12.18 26.47 -22.67
N LEU A 465 12.05 25.24 -22.19
CA LEU A 465 12.80 24.08 -22.65
C LEU A 465 11.93 23.30 -23.63
N TYR A 466 12.49 22.92 -24.76
CA TYR A 466 11.76 22.26 -25.84
C TYR A 466 12.50 21.02 -26.30
N GLN A 467 11.77 19.96 -26.62
CA GLN A 467 12.27 18.85 -27.42
C GLN A 467 11.54 18.90 -28.74
N GLN A 468 12.26 19.17 -29.83
CA GLN A 468 11.65 19.50 -31.13
C GLN A 468 10.69 20.69 -30.97
N ASP A 469 9.37 20.51 -31.12
CA ASP A 469 8.36 21.58 -30.97
C ASP A 469 7.46 21.42 -29.74
N VAL A 470 7.75 20.42 -28.89
CA VAL A 470 6.99 20.18 -27.66
C VAL A 470 7.66 20.92 -26.50
N LEU A 471 6.90 21.79 -25.83
CA LEU A 471 7.33 22.45 -24.60
C LEU A 471 7.48 21.40 -23.49
N VAL A 472 8.70 21.27 -22.97
CA VAL A 472 9.07 20.37 -21.88
C VAL A 472 8.85 21.06 -20.53
N ALA A 473 9.33 22.30 -20.38
CA ALA A 473 9.18 23.07 -19.15
C ALA A 473 9.29 24.58 -19.42
N THR A 474 8.51 25.38 -18.71
CA THR A 474 8.71 26.84 -18.69
C THR A 474 9.84 27.19 -17.73
N VAL A 475 10.68 28.17 -18.09
CA VAL A 475 11.80 28.61 -17.26
C VAL A 475 11.54 30.04 -16.78
N PRO A 476 11.13 30.23 -15.51
CA PRO A 476 10.86 31.55 -14.97
C PRO A 476 12.15 32.32 -14.69
N PHE A 477 12.07 33.63 -14.89
CA PHE A 477 13.13 34.56 -14.50
C PHE A 477 12.89 35.13 -13.10
N VAL A 478 13.96 35.27 -12.33
CA VAL A 478 13.98 35.80 -10.96
C VAL A 478 15.01 36.93 -10.83
N ALA A 479 15.05 37.56 -9.66
CA ALA A 479 15.90 38.71 -9.40
C ALA A 479 17.40 38.42 -9.62
N GLY A 480 18.06 39.27 -10.42
CA GLY A 480 19.47 39.19 -10.80
C GLY A 480 20.26 40.45 -10.41
N LYS A 481 20.17 40.89 -9.16
CA LYS A 481 20.85 42.11 -8.68
C LYS A 481 22.37 42.08 -8.88
N ASP A 482 22.95 40.89 -8.76
CA ASP A 482 24.35 40.60 -9.01
C ASP A 482 24.71 40.76 -10.50
N VAL A 483 23.85 40.28 -11.40
CA VAL A 483 24.01 40.46 -12.85
C VAL A 483 23.88 41.94 -13.22
N PHE A 484 22.88 42.64 -12.69
CA PHE A 484 22.71 44.08 -12.91
C PHE A 484 23.93 44.90 -12.47
N SER A 485 24.49 44.57 -11.31
CA SER A 485 25.70 45.21 -10.80
C SER A 485 26.93 44.89 -11.65
N ALA A 486 27.07 43.64 -12.12
CA ALA A 486 28.19 43.21 -12.96
C ALA A 486 28.25 43.94 -14.32
N PHE A 487 27.11 44.42 -14.82
CA PHE A 487 27.03 45.25 -16.03
C PHE A 487 27.01 46.76 -15.73
N ASN A 488 27.55 47.18 -14.58
CA ASN A 488 27.64 48.58 -14.15
C ASN A 488 26.27 49.31 -14.19
N PHE A 489 25.19 48.60 -13.84
CA PHE A 489 23.83 49.14 -13.81
C PHE A 489 23.30 49.65 -15.16
N LYS A 490 23.92 49.22 -16.27
CA LYS A 490 23.64 49.73 -17.62
C LYS A 490 22.31 49.24 -18.20
N TYR A 491 21.91 48.00 -17.92
CA TYR A 491 20.76 47.35 -18.55
C TYR A 491 19.70 47.02 -17.52
N LYS A 492 18.53 47.67 -17.56
CA LYS A 492 17.48 47.50 -16.55
C LYS A 492 16.92 46.07 -16.54
N ASN A 493 16.82 45.46 -17.71
CA ASN A 493 16.42 44.06 -17.84
C ASN A 493 17.32 43.07 -17.08
N ALA A 494 18.55 43.45 -16.71
CA ALA A 494 19.42 42.57 -15.92
C ALA A 494 18.91 42.37 -14.47
N GLU A 495 18.00 43.21 -13.97
CA GLU A 495 17.38 43.08 -12.64
C GLU A 495 16.53 41.82 -12.49
N LEU A 496 15.99 41.28 -13.59
CA LEU A 496 15.17 40.05 -13.64
C LEU A 496 15.75 39.06 -14.67
N SER A 497 17.04 38.77 -14.53
CA SER A 497 17.78 37.97 -15.52
C SER A 497 18.10 36.55 -15.07
N ARG A 498 18.04 36.24 -13.78
CA ARG A 498 18.44 34.93 -13.24
C ARG A 498 17.40 33.87 -13.59
N PHE A 499 17.85 32.67 -13.94
CA PHE A 499 16.98 31.54 -14.16
C PHE A 499 17.59 30.24 -13.61
N SER A 500 16.73 29.27 -13.34
CA SER A 500 17.13 27.91 -13.02
C SER A 500 16.08 26.92 -13.50
N PHE A 501 16.51 25.73 -13.88
CA PHE A 501 15.63 24.63 -14.26
C PHE A 501 16.24 23.30 -13.84
N ASP A 502 15.36 22.35 -13.59
CA ASP A 502 15.67 20.95 -13.29
C ASP A 502 14.63 20.10 -14.02
N ILE A 503 15.06 19.39 -15.05
CA ILE A 503 14.16 18.57 -15.89
C ILE A 503 14.54 17.09 -15.83
N ASP A 504 13.56 16.28 -15.45
CA ASP A 504 13.67 14.82 -15.37
C ASP A 504 13.43 14.14 -16.72
N LYS A 505 14.02 12.95 -16.93
CA LYS A 505 13.93 12.09 -18.13
C LYS A 505 14.67 12.59 -19.37
N TYR A 506 15.38 13.71 -19.27
CA TYR A 506 16.16 14.29 -20.35
C TYR A 506 17.64 14.32 -19.95
N GLY A 507 18.50 13.75 -20.77
CA GLY A 507 19.95 13.90 -20.64
C GLY A 507 20.50 14.90 -21.66
N LEU A 508 21.79 15.23 -21.58
CA LEU A 508 22.42 16.14 -22.56
C LEU A 508 22.35 15.64 -24.02
N GLN A 509 22.05 14.37 -24.26
CA GLN A 509 21.86 13.82 -25.62
C GLN A 509 20.39 13.73 -26.06
N SER A 510 19.46 14.23 -25.25
CA SER A 510 18.02 14.10 -25.51
C SER A 510 17.47 15.07 -26.56
N GLY A 511 18.32 15.96 -27.10
CA GLY A 511 17.92 16.96 -28.09
C GLY A 511 17.05 18.08 -27.53
N VAL A 512 17.14 18.34 -26.21
CA VAL A 512 16.44 19.47 -25.59
C VAL A 512 17.18 20.76 -25.86
N SER A 513 16.45 21.81 -26.23
CA SER A 513 16.97 23.17 -26.39
C SER A 513 16.26 24.15 -25.45
N MET A 514 16.98 25.18 -25.01
CA MET A 514 16.42 26.33 -24.33
C MET A 514 16.08 27.40 -25.37
N ARG A 515 14.82 27.81 -25.43
CA ARG A 515 14.30 28.84 -26.32
C ARG A 515 13.89 30.06 -25.51
N PHE A 516 14.33 31.23 -25.97
CA PHE A 516 13.97 32.53 -25.45
C PHE A 516 12.97 33.19 -26.41
N TYR A 517 11.95 33.84 -25.87
CA TYR A 517 10.89 34.51 -26.62
C TYR A 517 10.74 35.96 -26.15
N ASP A 518 10.29 36.83 -27.04
CA ASP A 518 9.85 38.16 -26.66
C ASP A 518 8.43 38.16 -26.05
N GLN A 519 7.95 39.32 -25.61
CA GLN A 519 6.61 39.48 -25.04
C GLN A 519 5.46 39.17 -26.00
N ASN A 520 5.70 39.09 -27.30
CA ASN A 520 4.71 38.80 -28.33
C ASN A 520 4.75 37.32 -28.76
N GLY A 521 5.58 36.49 -28.11
CA GLY A 521 5.72 35.06 -28.41
C GLY A 521 6.61 34.76 -29.63
N LYS A 522 7.35 35.75 -30.16
CA LYS A 522 8.29 35.53 -31.25
C LYS A 522 9.58 34.92 -30.70
N LEU A 523 10.08 33.86 -31.36
CA LEU A 523 11.35 33.25 -31.00
C LEU A 523 12.48 34.28 -31.12
N PHE A 524 13.19 34.46 -30.02
CA PHE A 524 14.24 35.45 -29.85
C PHE A 524 15.63 34.82 -29.92
N TRP A 525 15.83 33.66 -29.29
CA TRP A 525 17.08 32.89 -29.36
C TRP A 525 16.85 31.41 -29.01
N GLU A 526 17.65 30.49 -29.56
CA GLU A 526 17.60 29.05 -29.23
C GLU A 526 19.01 28.52 -28.94
N LEU A 527 19.13 27.71 -27.89
CA LEU A 527 20.38 27.10 -27.46
C LEU A 527 20.19 25.60 -27.19
N PRO A 528 20.85 24.71 -27.95
CA PRO A 528 20.83 23.28 -27.67
C PRO A 528 21.55 22.94 -26.35
N LEU A 529 20.93 22.15 -25.48
CA LEU A 529 21.50 21.71 -24.20
C LEU A 529 22.29 20.39 -24.36
N GLU A 530 23.29 20.41 -25.24
CA GLU A 530 23.95 19.19 -25.73
C GLU A 530 25.22 18.77 -24.98
N LYS A 531 25.81 19.67 -24.19
CA LYS A 531 27.09 19.47 -23.49
C LYS A 531 27.08 20.17 -22.15
N GLU A 532 27.93 19.73 -21.22
CA GLU A 532 28.08 20.42 -19.93
C GLU A 532 28.70 21.80 -20.14
N LEU A 533 28.05 22.82 -19.57
CA LEU A 533 28.51 24.21 -19.57
C LEU A 533 28.75 24.62 -18.11
N ALA A 534 29.95 25.05 -17.79
CA ALA A 534 30.33 25.51 -16.45
C ALA A 534 31.01 26.88 -16.54
N VAL A 535 31.10 27.57 -15.41
CA VAL A 535 31.90 28.81 -15.28
C VAL A 535 33.31 28.58 -15.84
N GLY A 536 33.70 29.36 -16.84
CA GLY A 536 34.99 29.26 -17.53
C GLY A 536 34.96 28.53 -18.89
N ASN A 537 33.85 27.90 -19.27
CA ASN A 537 33.66 27.41 -20.64
C ASN A 537 33.28 28.58 -21.56
N PRO A 538 34.02 28.86 -22.66
CA PRO A 538 33.71 29.96 -23.58
C PRO A 538 32.30 29.88 -24.20
N ALA A 539 31.71 28.68 -24.26
CA ALA A 539 30.35 28.46 -24.76
C ALA A 539 29.26 28.60 -23.66
N ALA A 540 29.64 28.77 -22.39
CA ALA A 540 28.68 28.92 -21.29
C ALA A 540 28.03 30.31 -21.25
N CYS A 541 28.75 31.34 -21.70
CA CYS A 541 28.21 32.69 -21.87
C CYS A 541 28.22 33.08 -23.34
N GLY A 542 27.22 33.83 -23.78
CA GLY A 542 27.17 34.33 -25.14
C GLY A 542 25.97 35.23 -25.38
N GLY A 543 25.53 35.25 -26.63
CA GLY A 543 24.41 36.05 -27.10
C GLY A 543 24.77 36.79 -28.38
N LYS A 544 24.00 37.83 -28.69
CA LYS A 544 24.24 38.69 -29.86
C LYS A 544 24.60 40.08 -29.37
N GLU A 545 25.80 40.53 -29.73
CA GLU A 545 26.33 41.82 -29.28
C GLU A 545 25.32 42.96 -29.52
N GLY A 546 25.07 43.75 -28.49
CA GLY A 546 24.09 44.85 -28.52
C GLY A 546 22.62 44.43 -28.52
N VAL A 547 22.29 43.14 -28.42
CA VAL A 547 20.91 42.64 -28.52
C VAL A 547 20.52 41.76 -27.32
N PHE A 548 21.35 40.77 -26.97
CA PHE A 548 21.02 39.74 -26.00
C PHE A 548 22.28 39.21 -25.32
N HIS A 549 22.19 38.97 -24.01
CA HIS A 549 23.24 38.30 -23.27
C HIS A 549 22.65 37.12 -22.50
N TYR A 550 23.36 36.00 -22.49
CA TYR A 550 23.11 34.89 -21.59
C TYR A 550 24.41 34.37 -20.99
N CYS A 551 24.32 33.77 -19.81
CA CYS A 551 25.34 32.86 -19.33
C CYS A 551 24.76 31.77 -18.44
N PHE A 552 25.30 30.56 -18.57
CA PHE A 552 25.09 29.47 -17.63
C PHE A 552 26.19 29.50 -16.57
N ASP A 553 25.80 29.61 -15.30
CA ASP A 553 26.74 29.33 -14.21
C ASP A 553 26.94 27.82 -14.07
N ARG A 554 25.90 27.05 -14.38
CA ARG A 554 25.92 25.59 -14.30
C ARG A 554 24.96 24.99 -15.31
N LEU A 555 25.44 24.04 -16.10
CA LEU A 555 24.65 23.10 -16.88
C LEU A 555 25.35 21.75 -16.75
N THR A 556 24.84 20.91 -15.86
CA THR A 556 25.45 19.61 -15.55
C THR A 556 24.50 18.48 -15.88
N ARG A 557 25.06 17.36 -16.35
CA ARG A 557 24.35 16.09 -16.38
C ARG A 557 24.16 15.65 -14.94
N ALA A 558 22.95 15.24 -14.57
CA ALA A 558 22.75 14.53 -13.32
C ALA A 558 23.18 13.07 -13.49
N ASP A 559 24.47 12.73 -13.62
CA ASP A 559 24.86 11.31 -13.73
C ASP A 559 26.15 10.94 -12.97
N GLU A 560 25.97 10.11 -11.95
CA GLU A 560 26.79 8.90 -11.77
C GLU A 560 26.56 7.94 -12.96
N PRO A 561 27.47 6.98 -13.26
CA PRO A 561 27.21 5.94 -14.25
C PRO A 561 25.85 5.29 -13.96
N SER A 562 24.89 5.40 -14.89
CA SER A 562 23.52 5.02 -14.61
C SER A 562 23.41 3.51 -14.30
N LEU A 563 23.40 3.17 -13.00
CA LEU A 563 23.07 1.85 -12.49
C LEU A 563 21.65 1.42 -12.91
N ARG A 564 20.87 2.36 -13.46
CA ARG A 564 19.59 2.12 -14.14
C ARG A 564 19.65 0.93 -15.09
N GLY A 565 20.65 0.83 -15.97
CA GLY A 565 20.76 -0.31 -16.90
C GLY A 565 20.97 -1.66 -16.20
N TYR A 566 21.61 -1.67 -15.03
CA TYR A 566 21.74 -2.86 -14.18
C TYR A 566 20.41 -3.20 -13.49
N TYR A 567 19.75 -2.23 -12.86
CA TYR A 567 18.46 -2.44 -12.21
C TYR A 567 17.34 -2.81 -13.19
N ASP A 568 17.35 -2.26 -14.41
CA ASP A 568 16.43 -2.62 -15.48
C ASP A 568 16.50 -4.11 -15.81
N LYS A 569 17.71 -4.71 -15.81
CA LYS A 569 17.86 -6.15 -16.01
C LYS A 569 17.24 -6.95 -14.87
N LEU A 570 17.32 -6.48 -13.63
CA LEU A 570 16.74 -7.13 -12.46
C LEU A 570 15.21 -7.01 -12.46
N VAL A 571 14.69 -5.81 -12.69
CA VAL A 571 13.26 -5.54 -12.86
C VAL A 571 12.66 -6.34 -14.02
N LYS A 572 13.36 -6.45 -15.16
CA LYS A 572 12.95 -7.32 -16.29
C LYS A 572 12.85 -8.79 -15.91
N ARG A 573 13.68 -9.29 -14.98
CA ARG A 573 13.57 -10.68 -14.47
C ARG A 573 12.30 -10.85 -13.64
N ALA A 574 12.04 -9.94 -12.70
CA ALA A 574 10.80 -9.96 -11.92
C ALA A 574 9.57 -9.84 -12.82
N ASN A 575 9.56 -8.91 -13.77
CA ASN A 575 8.44 -8.69 -14.70
C ASN A 575 8.21 -9.87 -15.66
N ARG A 576 9.21 -10.75 -15.91
CA ARG A 576 8.96 -12.02 -16.62
C ARG A 576 8.08 -12.95 -15.80
N VAL A 577 8.34 -13.06 -14.49
CA VAL A 577 7.48 -13.84 -13.58
C VAL A 577 6.09 -13.22 -13.54
N ILE A 578 5.99 -11.89 -13.38
CA ILE A 578 4.69 -11.20 -13.36
C ILE A 578 3.87 -11.47 -14.63
N ARG A 579 4.49 -11.40 -15.82
CA ARG A 579 3.81 -11.70 -17.09
C ARG A 579 3.25 -13.12 -17.16
N VAL A 580 3.98 -14.11 -16.65
CA VAL A 580 3.48 -15.50 -16.59
C VAL A 580 2.18 -15.57 -15.76
N TYR A 581 2.08 -14.83 -14.66
CA TYR A 581 0.83 -14.76 -13.87
C TYR A 581 -0.27 -14.03 -14.63
N GLN A 582 0.04 -12.88 -15.25
CA GLN A 582 -0.93 -12.10 -16.03
C GLN A 582 -1.55 -12.93 -17.16
N GLU A 583 -0.76 -13.79 -17.81
CA GLU A 583 -1.22 -14.65 -18.90
C GLU A 583 -1.96 -15.91 -18.40
N LEU A 584 -1.43 -16.61 -17.37
CA LEU A 584 -1.95 -17.92 -16.98
C LEU A 584 -3.08 -17.84 -15.94
N MET A 585 -3.09 -16.84 -15.06
CA MET A 585 -3.98 -16.82 -13.91
C MET A 585 -5.48 -16.72 -14.25
N PRO A 586 -5.91 -16.03 -15.31
CA PRO A 586 -7.30 -16.10 -15.78
C PRO A 586 -7.78 -17.54 -16.03
N TYR A 587 -6.98 -18.35 -16.73
CA TYR A 587 -7.32 -19.75 -17.03
C TYR A 587 -7.31 -20.63 -15.78
N VAL A 588 -6.31 -20.47 -14.92
CA VAL A 588 -6.23 -21.19 -13.65
C VAL A 588 -7.42 -20.85 -12.75
N SER A 589 -7.92 -19.61 -12.79
CA SER A 589 -9.10 -19.19 -12.04
C SER A 589 -10.37 -19.91 -12.51
N VAL A 590 -10.54 -20.07 -13.83
CA VAL A 590 -11.65 -20.85 -14.39
C VAL A 590 -11.55 -22.31 -13.92
N LEU A 591 -10.37 -22.92 -13.99
CA LEU A 591 -10.15 -24.28 -13.49
C LEU A 591 -10.44 -24.40 -11.98
N ALA A 592 -10.05 -23.40 -11.19
CA ALA A 592 -10.34 -23.35 -9.76
C ALA A 592 -11.85 -23.30 -9.48
N CYS A 593 -12.60 -22.48 -10.22
CA CYS A 593 -14.06 -22.43 -10.11
C CYS A 593 -14.72 -23.77 -10.47
N LEU A 594 -14.24 -24.46 -11.52
CA LEU A 594 -14.72 -25.79 -11.88
C LEU A 594 -14.44 -26.82 -10.79
N ALA A 595 -13.24 -26.80 -10.20
CA ALA A 595 -12.88 -27.67 -9.09
C ALA A 595 -13.72 -27.37 -7.83
N TYR A 596 -14.03 -26.10 -7.55
CA TYR A 596 -14.93 -25.70 -6.47
C TYR A 596 -16.37 -26.20 -6.70
N LEU A 597 -16.87 -26.14 -7.93
CA LEU A 597 -18.17 -26.72 -8.29
C LEU A 597 -18.16 -28.24 -8.05
N ALA A 598 -17.09 -28.93 -8.45
CA ALA A 598 -16.92 -30.36 -8.18
C ALA A 598 -16.88 -30.69 -6.67
N ALA A 599 -16.22 -29.86 -5.86
CA ALA A 599 -16.23 -29.98 -4.39
C ALA A 599 -17.64 -29.80 -3.82
N THR A 600 -18.41 -28.83 -4.35
CA THR A 600 -19.80 -28.59 -3.97
C THR A 600 -20.70 -29.77 -4.31
N ILE A 601 -20.59 -30.32 -5.51
CA ILE A 601 -21.32 -31.52 -5.94
C ILE A 601 -20.95 -32.72 -5.06
N SER A 602 -19.66 -32.88 -4.72
CA SER A 602 -19.18 -33.95 -3.84
C SER A 602 -19.76 -33.82 -2.44
N LEU A 603 -19.84 -32.61 -1.88
CA LEU A 603 -20.52 -32.36 -0.60
C LEU A 603 -21.99 -32.75 -0.64
N VAL A 604 -22.74 -32.32 -1.66
CA VAL A 604 -24.18 -32.66 -1.80
C VAL A 604 -24.37 -34.17 -1.89
N ARG A 605 -23.54 -34.87 -2.68
CA ARG A 605 -23.57 -36.32 -2.82
C ARG A 605 -23.26 -37.04 -1.51
N ASP A 606 -22.21 -36.60 -0.82
CA ASP A 606 -21.77 -37.22 0.42
C ASP A 606 -22.75 -36.93 1.56
N ALA A 607 -23.38 -35.76 1.59
CA ALA A 607 -24.46 -35.43 2.52
C ALA A 607 -25.68 -36.35 2.35
N ARG A 608 -26.10 -36.64 1.11
CA ARG A 608 -27.17 -37.62 0.84
C ARG A 608 -26.83 -39.02 1.35
N LYS A 609 -25.54 -39.36 1.44
CA LYS A 609 -25.04 -40.63 1.99
C LYS A 609 -24.74 -40.57 3.49
N LYS A 610 -25.06 -39.48 4.20
CA LYS A 610 -24.68 -39.23 5.60
C LYS A 610 -23.17 -39.27 5.85
N GLN A 611 -22.37 -38.94 4.83
CA GLN A 611 -20.90 -38.93 4.83
C GLN A 611 -20.34 -37.53 4.53
N ALA A 612 -21.10 -36.47 4.81
CA ALA A 612 -20.75 -35.09 4.46
C ALA A 612 -19.33 -34.68 4.90
N MET A 613 -18.84 -35.21 6.03
CA MET A 613 -17.51 -34.92 6.57
C MET A 613 -16.33 -35.31 5.66
N ASN A 614 -16.56 -36.12 4.62
CA ASN A 614 -15.52 -36.43 3.63
C ASN A 614 -15.19 -35.22 2.73
N SER A 615 -16.22 -34.49 2.30
CA SER A 615 -16.09 -33.36 1.37
C SER A 615 -16.30 -31.99 2.04
N PHE A 616 -16.87 -31.96 3.25
CA PHE A 616 -17.15 -30.72 3.98
C PHE A 616 -15.90 -29.89 4.28
N PRO A 617 -14.75 -30.45 4.74
CA PRO A 617 -13.59 -29.63 5.08
C PRO A 617 -13.03 -28.84 3.90
N VAL A 618 -12.90 -29.47 2.73
CA VAL A 618 -12.41 -28.78 1.52
C VAL A 618 -13.43 -27.75 1.04
N TRP A 619 -14.72 -28.10 1.01
CA TRP A 619 -15.77 -27.17 0.60
C TRP A 619 -15.84 -25.94 1.50
N LEU A 620 -15.75 -26.13 2.83
CA LEU A 620 -15.79 -25.04 3.81
C LEU A 620 -14.60 -24.10 3.63
N LEU A 621 -13.39 -24.65 3.45
CA LEU A 621 -12.19 -23.85 3.19
C LEU A 621 -12.35 -23.00 1.93
N LEU A 622 -12.70 -23.63 0.81
CA LEU A 622 -12.84 -22.94 -0.47
C LEU A 622 -13.94 -21.87 -0.42
N THR A 623 -15.08 -22.19 0.20
CA THR A 623 -16.18 -21.25 0.39
C THR A 623 -15.75 -20.08 1.27
N GLY A 624 -15.11 -20.33 2.41
CA GLY A 624 -14.65 -19.29 3.33
C GLY A 624 -13.64 -18.34 2.68
N VAL A 625 -12.69 -18.85 1.89
CA VAL A 625 -11.74 -18.03 1.15
C VAL A 625 -12.46 -17.22 0.06
N ALA A 626 -13.33 -17.85 -0.74
CA ALA A 626 -14.05 -17.19 -1.83
C ALA A 626 -15.01 -16.10 -1.34
N THR A 627 -15.73 -16.34 -0.24
CA THR A 627 -16.63 -15.32 0.34
C THR A 627 -15.84 -14.16 0.94
N THR A 628 -14.67 -14.43 1.53
CA THR A 628 -13.80 -13.37 2.05
C THR A 628 -13.21 -12.52 0.92
N PHE A 629 -12.81 -13.17 -0.19
CA PHE A 629 -12.40 -12.47 -1.42
C PHE A 629 -13.51 -11.55 -1.93
N ALA A 630 -14.74 -12.07 -2.08
CA ALA A 630 -15.88 -11.28 -2.57
C ALA A 630 -16.21 -10.10 -1.64
N LEU A 631 -16.23 -10.32 -0.32
CA LEU A 631 -16.46 -9.27 0.68
C LEU A 631 -15.41 -8.17 0.61
N PHE A 632 -14.14 -8.55 0.50
CA PHE A 632 -13.04 -7.60 0.41
C PHE A 632 -13.09 -6.79 -0.89
N VAL A 633 -13.31 -7.45 -2.04
CA VAL A 633 -13.47 -6.77 -3.34
C VAL A 633 -14.66 -5.82 -3.31
N PHE A 634 -15.80 -6.24 -2.75
CA PHE A 634 -16.96 -5.37 -2.56
C PHE A 634 -16.60 -4.15 -1.69
N SER A 635 -15.85 -4.34 -0.61
CA SER A 635 -15.43 -3.25 0.27
C SER A 635 -14.53 -2.23 -0.45
N MET A 636 -13.60 -2.69 -1.30
CA MET A 636 -12.76 -1.80 -2.12
C MET A 636 -13.57 -1.09 -3.21
N CYS A 637 -14.56 -1.77 -3.81
CA CYS A 637 -15.50 -1.14 -4.74
C CYS A 637 -16.35 -0.08 -4.04
N LEU A 638 -16.74 -0.30 -2.78
CA LEU A 638 -17.49 0.66 -1.98
C LEU A 638 -16.68 1.91 -1.64
N ILE A 639 -15.41 1.74 -1.28
CA ILE A 639 -14.50 2.87 -1.08
C ILE A 639 -14.30 3.63 -2.40
N THR A 640 -14.21 2.92 -3.53
CA THR A 640 -14.12 3.53 -4.87
C THR A 640 -15.41 4.19 -5.32
N ALA A 641 -16.57 3.73 -4.86
CA ALA A 641 -17.83 4.38 -5.16
C ALA A 641 -17.95 5.72 -4.42
N THR A 642 -17.32 5.86 -3.25
CA THR A 642 -17.64 6.91 -2.27
C THR A 642 -16.50 7.88 -1.96
N SER A 643 -15.25 7.41 -1.87
CA SER A 643 -14.21 8.10 -1.08
C SER A 643 -12.87 8.30 -1.79
N PHE A 644 -12.34 7.31 -2.51
CA PHE A 644 -11.14 7.45 -3.36
C PHE A 644 -10.96 6.20 -4.23
N HIS A 645 -10.15 6.29 -5.28
CA HIS A 645 -9.87 5.16 -6.17
C HIS A 645 -9.06 4.04 -5.47
N ALA A 646 -9.78 3.13 -4.81
CA ALA A 646 -9.22 2.00 -4.08
C ALA A 646 -9.01 0.75 -4.96
N LEU A 647 -9.45 0.76 -6.22
CA LEU A 647 -9.21 -0.33 -7.19
C LEU A 647 -7.79 -0.26 -7.80
N HIS A 648 -6.80 -0.12 -6.94
CA HIS A 648 -5.38 -0.19 -7.29
C HIS A 648 -4.74 -1.31 -6.46
N TYR A 649 -3.80 -2.08 -7.04
CA TYR A 649 -3.21 -3.26 -6.40
C TYR A 649 -2.56 -2.97 -5.04
N LEU A 650 -2.21 -1.70 -4.81
CA LEU A 650 -1.78 -1.19 -3.51
C LEU A 650 -2.78 -1.46 -2.38
N TYR A 651 -4.05 -1.16 -2.64
CA TYR A 651 -5.13 -1.32 -1.67
C TYR A 651 -5.75 -2.71 -1.79
N THR A 652 -5.84 -3.27 -3.00
CA THR A 652 -6.45 -4.58 -3.25
C THR A 652 -5.49 -5.76 -3.01
N ALA A 653 -4.27 -5.55 -2.53
CA ALA A 653 -3.28 -6.60 -2.25
C ALA A 653 -3.82 -7.85 -1.50
N PRO A 654 -4.68 -7.71 -0.46
CA PRO A 654 -5.34 -8.85 0.18
C PRO A 654 -6.13 -9.75 -0.78
N ALA A 655 -6.80 -9.17 -1.79
CA ALA A 655 -7.61 -9.91 -2.75
C ALA A 655 -6.76 -10.88 -3.58
N TYR A 656 -5.56 -10.47 -4.00
CA TYR A 656 -4.65 -11.33 -4.77
C TYR A 656 -4.20 -12.54 -3.96
N ILE A 657 -3.92 -12.37 -2.66
CA ILE A 657 -3.54 -13.48 -1.78
C ILE A 657 -4.71 -14.46 -1.61
N LEU A 658 -5.92 -13.94 -1.36
CA LEU A 658 -7.13 -14.77 -1.22
C LEU A 658 -7.44 -15.52 -2.53
N HIS A 659 -7.29 -14.85 -3.68
CA HIS A 659 -7.45 -15.43 -5.00
C HIS A 659 -6.43 -16.54 -5.27
N LEU A 660 -5.14 -16.31 -4.99
CA LEU A 660 -4.10 -17.32 -5.12
C LEU A 660 -4.37 -18.53 -4.23
N MET A 661 -4.73 -18.30 -2.95
CA MET A 661 -5.09 -19.37 -2.02
C MET A 661 -6.27 -20.22 -2.53
N PHE A 662 -7.32 -19.57 -3.03
CA PHE A 662 -8.47 -20.24 -3.63
C PHE A 662 -8.03 -21.09 -4.83
N CYS A 663 -7.23 -20.52 -5.73
CA CYS A 663 -6.77 -21.19 -6.94
C CYS A 663 -5.90 -22.41 -6.63
N VAL A 664 -4.86 -22.24 -5.81
CA VAL A 664 -3.90 -23.32 -5.55
C VAL A 664 -4.54 -24.49 -4.81
N VAL A 665 -5.44 -24.23 -3.84
CA VAL A 665 -6.12 -25.31 -3.12
C VAL A 665 -7.14 -26.00 -4.02
N SER A 666 -7.95 -25.24 -4.78
CA SER A 666 -8.98 -25.82 -5.66
C SER A 666 -8.35 -26.70 -6.73
N VAL A 667 -7.34 -26.20 -7.44
CA VAL A 667 -6.68 -26.93 -8.53
C VAL A 667 -5.91 -28.14 -8.01
N ALA A 668 -5.19 -28.02 -6.89
CA ALA A 668 -4.45 -29.16 -6.34
C ALA A 668 -5.39 -30.23 -5.79
N TRP A 669 -6.47 -29.87 -5.11
CA TRP A 669 -7.47 -30.83 -4.65
C TRP A 669 -8.16 -31.54 -5.83
N GLY A 670 -8.59 -30.77 -6.85
CA GLY A 670 -9.20 -31.32 -8.06
C GLY A 670 -8.25 -32.24 -8.84
N GLY A 671 -6.97 -31.86 -8.95
CA GLY A 671 -5.92 -32.68 -9.55
C GLY A 671 -5.67 -33.98 -8.79
N ASP A 672 -5.64 -33.94 -7.46
CA ASP A 672 -5.48 -35.14 -6.62
C ASP A 672 -6.66 -36.10 -6.80
N ALA A 673 -7.89 -35.58 -6.83
CA ALA A 673 -9.10 -36.36 -7.10
C ALA A 673 -9.08 -37.00 -8.50
N PHE A 674 -8.64 -36.25 -9.52
CA PHE A 674 -8.48 -36.78 -10.88
C PHE A 674 -7.42 -37.90 -10.94
N LEU A 675 -6.26 -37.71 -10.29
CA LEU A 675 -5.21 -38.73 -10.23
C LEU A 675 -5.70 -40.01 -9.53
N GLU A 676 -6.51 -39.90 -8.47
CA GLU A 676 -7.13 -41.05 -7.82
C GLU A 676 -8.12 -41.78 -8.76
N MET A 677 -8.94 -41.04 -9.50
CA MET A 677 -9.86 -41.62 -10.49
C MET A 677 -9.12 -42.32 -11.63
N ALA A 678 -8.10 -41.69 -12.21
CA ALA A 678 -7.33 -42.23 -13.32
C ALA A 678 -6.57 -43.52 -12.94
N LYS A 679 -6.12 -43.62 -11.68
CA LYS A 679 -5.56 -44.86 -11.13
C LYS A 679 -6.60 -45.97 -11.02
N ARG A 680 -7.84 -45.66 -10.63
CA ARG A 680 -8.93 -46.64 -10.54
C ARG A 680 -9.42 -47.13 -11.90
N SER A 681 -9.36 -46.29 -12.92
CA SER A 681 -9.79 -46.61 -14.29
C SER A 681 -8.68 -47.22 -15.17
N GLY A 682 -7.46 -47.41 -14.64
CA GLY A 682 -6.33 -47.97 -15.38
C GLY A 682 -5.69 -47.03 -16.43
N LEU A 683 -6.12 -45.76 -16.50
CA LEU A 683 -5.61 -44.75 -17.45
C LEU A 683 -4.17 -44.30 -17.13
N VAL A 684 -3.73 -44.47 -15.89
CA VAL A 684 -2.35 -44.25 -15.46
C VAL A 684 -1.79 -45.58 -14.98
N ARG A 685 -0.71 -46.07 -15.62
CA ARG A 685 -0.04 -47.31 -15.20
C ARG A 685 0.32 -47.19 -13.70
N PRO A 686 -0.01 -48.19 -12.87
CA PRO A 686 0.43 -48.18 -11.48
C PRO A 686 1.96 -48.24 -11.48
N GLY A 687 2.61 -47.11 -11.14
CA GLY A 687 4.00 -47.11 -10.74
C GLY A 687 4.17 -48.14 -9.62
N ALA A 688 5.19 -49.00 -9.76
CA ALA A 688 5.44 -50.18 -8.94
C ALA A 688 4.97 -50.04 -7.48
N ARG A 689 3.96 -50.84 -7.11
CA ARG A 689 3.42 -51.08 -5.75
C ARG A 689 3.83 -50.05 -4.68
N VAL A 690 3.01 -49.03 -4.53
CA VAL A 690 2.89 -48.26 -3.28
C VAL A 690 1.80 -48.96 -2.45
N ARG A 691 2.17 -49.64 -1.36
CA ARG A 691 1.22 -50.09 -0.32
C ARG A 691 1.26 -49.07 0.83
N SER A 692 0.05 -48.78 1.32
CA SER A 692 -0.39 -47.89 2.40
C SER A 692 0.61 -47.57 3.50
#